data_AF-A0A1H8KKD5-F1
#
_entry.id   AF-A0A1H8KKD5-F1
#
_cell.length_a   1.000
_cell.length_b   1.000
_cell.length_c   1.000
_cell.angle_alpha   90.00
_cell.angle_beta   90.00
_cell.angle_gamma   90.00
#
_symmetry.space_group_name_H-M   'P 1'
#
loop_
_entity.id
_entity.type
_entity.pdbx_description
1 polymer ?
#
loop_
_entity_poly.entity_id
_entity_poly.type
_entity_poly.pdbx_seq_one_letter_code
_entity_poly.pdbx_strand_id
1 'polypeptide(L)'
;MGEAEASRGPATVVVDTHGAVRAWNDTAQRMLGRGSPESMAQTLHTLWADQASASAWRQRQSARSWTASLAAAGREGDDLRLSVHAQPLQGLDVEPLWVLSVRPAGDGTDDTGPGSHDRLVLMNEASARIGTTLDIHRTADELAAVGIDHFADFTLVELLDSVLRGEEARPAPGPERMLFRCVAHRSVLDGRPEAAVSIGATQLFPKDSPVGVALATGRGSHHRRGDDSWQWWEQDAQDRPGPGTAASAHSLMVVPLQARGVILGVVLFGRHRTRAPFTDEDLVLAEEFAALAAVCVDNARRYTREHHAALALQRGLLPHSIDGKSAVDSATRYLPAASPAGLGGDWYDVVPLSGARVALVVGDVAGHGLHAAAAMGQLRTAVRTLADVDLPPDELLTQLNDVVIRLEKETAAAYHSGAEYGFAADEGPAVGEFSAACLYVVYDPVAGRCSAASAGNVPPVLLARGEAPVPVDVPIGPPLGVGGYPFELAEFDVPEGSRLALFTKGLLRALDEDPDSAVRTAAKILDQPSLTLEQVSDALLKHVPDEGPTDDVALLLACTRLLAHHQVATWEVAADPAAVPDLRRAVTGQLATWGLDELALTTELVASELVTNAIRYGGGPIELRLIRDTTLICEVSDGSNTAPHLRRARDFDEGGRGLLLVAQLTDRWGSRQGRRGKTIWAEQPLPGHTGTTIMHGS
;
A
#
# COMPACT_ATOMS: atom_id res chain seq x y z
N MET A 1 -43.69 -16.29 -28.20
CA MET A 1 -42.76 -17.45 -28.11
C MET A 1 -41.33 -16.91 -28.04
N GLY A 2 -41.01 -16.09 -27.02
CA GLY A 2 -39.89 -15.15 -27.12
C GLY A 2 -39.23 -14.69 -25.81
N GLU A 3 -39.46 -15.34 -24.67
CA GLU A 3 -38.73 -15.05 -23.43
C GLU A 3 -38.19 -16.29 -22.71
N ALA A 4 -38.59 -17.51 -23.14
CA ALA A 4 -38.22 -18.77 -22.47
C ALA A 4 -36.93 -19.42 -23.04
N GLU A 5 -36.41 -19.00 -24.19
CA GLU A 5 -35.23 -19.64 -24.84
C GLU A 5 -33.87 -19.05 -24.41
N ALA A 6 -33.84 -17.92 -23.69
CA ALA A 6 -32.60 -17.20 -23.35
C ALA A 6 -31.96 -17.58 -21.98
N SER A 7 -32.33 -18.72 -21.41
CA SER A 7 -32.00 -19.14 -20.03
C SER A 7 -31.26 -20.49 -19.98
N ARG A 8 -30.14 -20.65 -20.71
CA ARG A 8 -29.41 -21.94 -20.76
C ARG A 8 -27.99 -21.98 -20.17
N GLY A 9 -27.41 -20.86 -19.72
CA GLY A 9 -26.09 -20.86 -19.08
C GLY A 9 -26.11 -21.24 -17.58
N PRO A 10 -24.98 -21.61 -16.94
CA PRO A 10 -24.91 -21.82 -15.50
C PRO A 10 -24.84 -20.48 -14.76
N ALA A 11 -25.49 -20.42 -13.60
CA ALA A 11 -25.36 -19.31 -12.67
C ALA A 11 -24.07 -19.48 -11.86
N THR A 12 -23.15 -18.52 -11.93
CA THR A 12 -21.91 -18.56 -11.15
C THR A 12 -21.98 -17.55 -10.02
N VAL A 13 -21.64 -17.95 -8.80
CA VAL A 13 -21.63 -17.13 -7.58
C VAL A 13 -20.28 -17.33 -6.89
N VAL A 14 -19.60 -16.26 -6.50
CA VAL A 14 -18.35 -16.33 -5.73
C VAL A 14 -18.61 -15.84 -4.32
N VAL A 15 -18.16 -16.62 -3.34
CA VAL A 15 -18.40 -16.37 -1.93
C VAL A 15 -17.13 -16.52 -1.11
N ASP A 16 -17.08 -15.90 0.06
CA ASP A 16 -15.99 -16.11 1.02
C ASP A 16 -16.25 -17.30 1.95
N THR A 17 -15.31 -17.52 2.87
CA THR A 17 -15.35 -18.51 3.95
C THR A 17 -16.56 -18.37 4.87
N HIS A 18 -17.07 -17.15 5.02
CA HIS A 18 -18.25 -16.84 5.82
C HIS A 18 -19.55 -16.98 5.02
N GLY A 19 -19.44 -17.27 3.72
CA GLY A 19 -20.55 -17.43 2.79
C GLY A 19 -21.13 -16.10 2.32
N ALA A 20 -20.45 -14.97 2.51
CA ALA A 20 -20.87 -13.69 1.94
C ALA A 20 -20.62 -13.67 0.44
N VAL A 21 -21.62 -13.21 -0.32
CA VAL A 21 -21.58 -13.20 -1.79
C VAL A 21 -20.73 -12.02 -2.25
N ARG A 22 -19.59 -12.33 -2.88
CA ARG A 22 -18.63 -11.33 -3.41
C ARG A 22 -18.88 -11.02 -4.89
N ALA A 23 -19.43 -11.97 -5.63
CA ALA A 23 -19.73 -11.81 -7.06
C ALA A 23 -20.82 -12.78 -7.51
N TRP A 24 -21.53 -12.44 -8.60
CA TRP A 24 -22.26 -13.42 -9.40
C TRP A 24 -22.38 -12.97 -10.87
N ASN A 25 -22.74 -13.87 -11.79
CA ASN A 25 -23.00 -13.53 -13.19
C ASN A 25 -24.48 -13.16 -13.45
N ASP A 26 -24.78 -12.61 -14.62
CA ASP A 26 -26.14 -12.15 -14.99
C ASP A 26 -27.15 -13.31 -15.03
N THR A 27 -26.68 -14.53 -15.23
CA THR A 27 -27.50 -15.75 -15.17
C THR A 27 -27.91 -16.05 -13.73
N ALA A 28 -27.00 -15.94 -12.76
CA ALA A 28 -27.31 -16.04 -11.34
C ALA A 28 -28.27 -14.94 -10.90
N GLN A 29 -28.08 -13.71 -11.39
CA GLN A 29 -28.96 -12.58 -11.09
C GLN A 29 -30.40 -12.85 -11.57
N ARG A 30 -30.56 -13.31 -12.81
CA ARG A 30 -31.88 -13.67 -13.37
C ARG A 30 -32.50 -14.87 -12.67
N MET A 31 -31.69 -15.89 -12.37
CA MET A 31 -32.15 -17.13 -11.73
C MET A 31 -32.59 -16.92 -10.28
N LEU A 32 -31.84 -16.13 -9.50
CA LEU A 32 -32.18 -15.81 -8.11
C LEU A 32 -33.20 -14.66 -8.02
N GLY A 33 -33.39 -13.89 -9.09
CA GLY A 33 -34.33 -12.77 -9.16
C GLY A 33 -33.96 -11.59 -8.26
N ARG A 34 -32.69 -11.46 -7.85
CA ARG A 34 -32.18 -10.44 -6.92
C ARG A 34 -31.25 -9.45 -7.63
N GLY A 35 -31.19 -8.20 -7.19
CA GLY A 35 -30.27 -7.18 -7.72
C GLY A 35 -28.82 -7.45 -7.35
N SER A 36 -27.85 -6.80 -8.01
CA SER A 36 -26.40 -7.06 -7.86
C SER A 36 -25.93 -7.20 -6.40
N PRO A 37 -24.94 -8.05 -6.07
CA PRO A 37 -24.47 -8.23 -4.69
C PRO A 37 -23.93 -6.94 -4.08
N GLU A 38 -23.37 -6.05 -4.92
CA GLU A 38 -22.89 -4.73 -4.50
C GLU A 38 -24.03 -3.81 -4.00
N SER A 39 -25.28 -4.08 -4.36
CA SER A 39 -26.46 -3.35 -3.88
C SER A 39 -27.12 -3.96 -2.64
N MET A 40 -26.71 -5.16 -2.22
CA MET A 40 -27.29 -5.87 -1.09
C MET A 40 -26.21 -6.71 -0.38
N ALA A 41 -25.86 -6.35 0.86
CA ALA A 41 -24.96 -7.13 1.73
C ALA A 41 -25.58 -8.50 2.08
N GLN A 42 -25.55 -9.44 1.13
CA GLN A 42 -26.21 -10.75 1.25
C GLN A 42 -25.20 -11.84 1.58
N THR A 43 -25.55 -12.64 2.58
CA THR A 43 -24.87 -13.90 2.88
C THR A 43 -25.67 -15.06 2.28
N LEU A 44 -24.99 -16.10 1.80
CA LEU A 44 -25.58 -17.31 1.23
C LEU A 44 -26.64 -17.96 2.11
N HIS A 45 -26.54 -17.82 3.43
CA HIS A 45 -27.55 -18.34 4.35
C HIS A 45 -28.93 -17.71 4.20
N THR A 46 -29.00 -16.51 3.63
CA THR A 46 -30.24 -15.81 3.27
C THR A 46 -30.78 -16.20 1.88
N LEU A 47 -30.00 -16.98 1.12
CA LEU A 47 -30.37 -17.50 -0.20
C LEU A 47 -30.99 -18.90 -0.12
N TRP A 48 -30.69 -19.70 0.92
CA TRP A 48 -31.28 -21.03 1.06
C TRP A 48 -32.70 -21.00 1.63
N ALA A 49 -33.56 -21.87 1.09
CA ALA A 49 -34.96 -21.99 1.52
C ALA A 49 -35.11 -22.68 2.88
N ASP A 50 -34.16 -23.55 3.25
CA ASP A 50 -34.28 -24.39 4.44
C ASP A 50 -32.96 -24.49 5.26
N GLN A 51 -33.11 -24.79 6.55
CA GLN A 51 -32.00 -24.88 7.52
C GLN A 51 -31.06 -26.07 7.25
N ALA A 52 -31.53 -27.13 6.58
CA ALA A 52 -30.70 -28.28 6.21
C ALA A 52 -29.76 -27.93 5.05
N SER A 53 -30.23 -27.19 4.04
CA SER A 53 -29.41 -26.63 2.96
C SER A 53 -28.32 -25.68 3.52
N ALA A 54 -28.68 -24.86 4.51
CA ALA A 54 -27.73 -23.98 5.19
C ALA A 54 -26.68 -24.69 6.05
N SER A 55 -27.05 -25.81 6.65
CA SER A 55 -26.14 -26.64 7.43
C SER A 55 -25.25 -27.48 6.52
N ALA A 56 -25.79 -27.97 5.40
CA ALA A 56 -25.06 -28.74 4.40
C ALA A 56 -23.95 -27.92 3.72
N TRP A 57 -24.18 -26.62 3.49
CA TRP A 57 -23.13 -25.70 3.07
C TRP A 57 -22.00 -25.62 4.11
N ARG A 58 -22.34 -25.24 5.35
CA ARG A 58 -21.37 -25.05 6.44
C ARG A 58 -20.52 -26.29 6.70
N GLN A 59 -21.11 -27.48 6.66
CA GLN A 59 -20.38 -28.73 6.87
C GLN A 59 -19.40 -29.07 5.73
N ARG A 60 -19.65 -28.57 4.51
CA ARG A 60 -18.88 -28.92 3.32
C ARG A 60 -17.80 -27.90 2.95
N GLN A 61 -17.72 -26.77 3.66
CA GLN A 61 -16.63 -25.79 3.55
C GLN A 61 -15.24 -26.37 3.88
N SER A 62 -15.15 -27.56 4.48
CA SER A 62 -13.89 -28.26 4.75
C SER A 62 -13.42 -29.18 3.62
N ALA A 63 -14.25 -29.41 2.59
CA ALA A 63 -13.91 -30.30 1.47
C ALA A 63 -13.08 -29.56 0.39
N ARG A 64 -12.25 -30.28 -0.39
CA ARG A 64 -11.47 -29.65 -1.48
C ARG A 64 -12.30 -29.20 -2.68
N SER A 65 -13.48 -29.77 -2.86
CA SER A 65 -14.52 -29.40 -3.82
C SER A 65 -15.73 -30.29 -3.55
N TRP A 66 -16.96 -29.84 -3.82
CA TRP A 66 -18.15 -30.68 -3.58
C TRP A 66 -19.32 -30.28 -4.47
N THR A 67 -20.23 -31.22 -4.72
CA THR A 67 -21.49 -30.99 -5.43
C THR A 67 -22.65 -31.38 -4.53
N ALA A 68 -23.71 -30.56 -4.49
CA ALA A 68 -24.91 -30.84 -3.73
C ALA A 68 -26.17 -30.30 -4.41
N SER A 69 -27.31 -30.97 -4.18
CA SER A 69 -28.61 -30.38 -4.44
C SER A 69 -29.08 -29.61 -3.20
N LEU A 70 -29.31 -28.30 -3.34
CA LEU A 70 -29.72 -27.39 -2.28
C LEU A 70 -31.01 -26.66 -2.68
N ALA A 71 -31.90 -26.37 -1.74
CA ALA A 71 -33.07 -25.55 -2.00
C ALA A 71 -32.76 -24.06 -1.75
N ALA A 72 -33.19 -23.19 -2.66
CA ALA A 72 -33.01 -21.74 -2.58
C ALA A 72 -34.35 -21.01 -2.69
N ALA A 73 -34.48 -19.90 -1.95
CA ALA A 73 -35.69 -19.10 -1.92
C ALA A 73 -35.80 -18.24 -3.19
N GLY A 74 -36.81 -18.52 -4.03
CA GLY A 74 -37.12 -17.76 -5.25
C GLY A 74 -37.86 -16.44 -4.99
N ARG A 75 -38.09 -15.66 -6.06
CA ARG A 75 -38.66 -14.28 -6.02
C ARG A 75 -40.14 -14.22 -5.60
N GLU A 76 -40.89 -15.30 -5.71
CA GLU A 76 -42.34 -15.37 -5.42
C GLU A 76 -42.71 -16.32 -4.26
N GLY A 77 -41.73 -16.82 -3.49
CA GLY A 77 -41.96 -17.79 -2.42
C GLY A 77 -41.92 -19.25 -2.88
N ASP A 78 -41.58 -19.51 -4.15
CA ASP A 78 -41.30 -20.85 -4.65
C ASP A 78 -39.87 -21.28 -4.33
N ASP A 79 -39.73 -22.49 -3.78
CA ASP A 79 -38.44 -23.11 -3.51
C ASP A 79 -37.82 -23.65 -4.80
N LEU A 80 -36.72 -23.04 -5.24
CA LEU A 80 -35.94 -23.51 -6.37
C LEU A 80 -34.99 -24.61 -5.88
N ARG A 81 -35.13 -25.83 -6.39
CA ARG A 81 -34.11 -26.86 -6.18
C ARG A 81 -32.95 -26.58 -7.12
N LEU A 82 -31.75 -26.43 -6.57
CA LEU A 82 -30.53 -26.06 -7.32
C LEU A 82 -29.48 -27.16 -7.17
N SER A 83 -28.78 -27.49 -8.25
CA SER A 83 -27.51 -28.21 -8.19
C SER A 83 -26.39 -27.20 -8.04
N VAL A 84 -25.63 -27.29 -6.95
CA VAL A 84 -24.51 -26.41 -6.60
C VAL A 84 -23.23 -27.21 -6.61
N HIS A 85 -22.29 -26.84 -7.46
CA HIS A 85 -20.90 -27.29 -7.41
C HIS A 85 -20.04 -26.18 -6.81
N ALA A 86 -19.27 -26.49 -5.78
CA ALA A 86 -18.46 -25.56 -5.03
C ALA A 86 -16.99 -25.99 -5.06
N GLN A 87 -16.11 -25.05 -5.35
CA GLN A 87 -14.67 -25.25 -5.33
C GLN A 87 -13.93 -24.07 -4.69
N PRO A 88 -12.88 -24.32 -3.90
CA PRO A 88 -12.03 -23.27 -3.34
C PRO A 88 -11.04 -22.77 -4.40
N LEU A 89 -10.83 -21.45 -4.43
CA LEU A 89 -9.72 -20.81 -5.12
C LEU A 89 -8.40 -21.12 -4.39
N GLN A 90 -7.39 -21.57 -5.12
CA GLN A 90 -6.04 -21.85 -4.61
C GLN A 90 -5.12 -20.63 -4.83
N GLY A 91 -4.06 -20.49 -4.04
CA GLY A 91 -3.11 -19.37 -4.17
C GLY A 91 -3.59 -18.06 -3.55
N LEU A 92 -4.56 -18.13 -2.64
CA LEU A 92 -4.94 -17.05 -1.73
C LEU A 92 -4.26 -17.34 -0.38
N ASP A 93 -3.33 -16.48 0.04
CA ASP A 93 -2.74 -16.52 1.41
C ASP A 93 -3.71 -15.96 2.47
N VAL A 94 -4.94 -15.62 2.06
CA VAL A 94 -5.66 -14.47 2.61
C VAL A 94 -7.09 -14.77 3.10
N GLU A 95 -7.78 -15.74 2.50
CA GLU A 95 -9.00 -16.41 2.98
C GLU A 95 -9.55 -17.23 1.79
N PRO A 96 -9.98 -18.50 1.97
CA PRO A 96 -10.48 -19.29 0.86
C PRO A 96 -11.78 -18.73 0.29
N LEU A 97 -11.70 -18.10 -0.89
CA LEU A 97 -12.86 -17.81 -1.72
C LEU A 97 -13.34 -19.08 -2.41
N TRP A 98 -14.64 -19.17 -2.62
CA TRP A 98 -15.31 -20.31 -3.26
C TRP A 98 -16.04 -19.86 -4.52
N VAL A 99 -15.82 -20.57 -5.62
CA VAL A 99 -16.61 -20.41 -6.84
C VAL A 99 -17.72 -21.46 -6.83
N LEU A 100 -18.95 -21.00 -6.91
CA LEU A 100 -20.17 -21.80 -6.96
C LEU A 100 -20.74 -21.78 -8.36
N SER A 101 -20.87 -22.95 -8.98
CA SER A 101 -21.65 -23.12 -10.20
C SER A 101 -23.00 -23.68 -9.83
N VAL A 102 -24.07 -22.99 -10.21
CA VAL A 102 -25.44 -23.21 -9.77
C VAL A 102 -26.35 -23.40 -10.99
N ARG A 103 -27.18 -24.44 -10.98
CA ARG A 103 -28.17 -24.70 -12.04
C ARG A 103 -29.50 -25.17 -11.43
N PRO A 104 -30.66 -24.92 -12.07
CA PRO A 104 -31.92 -25.54 -11.67
C PRO A 104 -31.79 -27.06 -11.70
N ALA A 105 -32.15 -27.73 -10.61
CA ALA A 105 -32.34 -29.17 -10.59
C ALA A 105 -33.68 -29.45 -11.27
N GLY A 106 -33.66 -30.03 -12.47
CA GLY A 106 -34.89 -30.35 -13.18
C GLY A 106 -35.82 -31.24 -12.34
N ASP A 107 -37.12 -30.96 -12.39
CA ASP A 107 -38.12 -31.98 -12.08
C ASP A 107 -37.88 -33.14 -13.06
N GLY A 108 -37.88 -34.37 -12.54
CA GLY A 108 -37.41 -35.58 -13.24
C GLY A 108 -38.21 -36.01 -14.48
N THR A 109 -38.84 -35.10 -15.20
CA THR A 109 -39.64 -35.31 -16.41
C THR A 109 -39.38 -34.16 -17.39
N ASP A 110 -38.36 -34.33 -18.26
CA ASP A 110 -38.23 -33.80 -19.64
C ASP A 110 -36.81 -33.38 -20.10
N ASP A 111 -35.73 -33.68 -19.36
CA ASP A 111 -34.34 -33.43 -19.84
C ASP A 111 -33.42 -34.67 -19.78
N THR A 112 -33.94 -35.83 -20.18
CA THR A 112 -33.18 -37.09 -20.31
C THR A 112 -32.76 -37.36 -21.76
N GLY A 113 -32.22 -36.34 -22.44
CA GLY A 113 -31.38 -36.56 -23.62
C GLY A 113 -29.99 -37.05 -23.19
N PRO A 114 -29.32 -37.96 -23.94
CA PRO A 114 -27.94 -38.38 -23.65
C PRO A 114 -26.95 -37.20 -23.52
N GLY A 115 -27.19 -36.07 -24.22
CA GLY A 115 -26.31 -34.90 -24.22
C GLY A 115 -26.36 -34.00 -22.96
N SER A 116 -27.48 -33.96 -22.23
CA SER A 116 -27.64 -33.08 -21.05
C SER A 116 -26.80 -33.55 -19.86
N HIS A 117 -26.63 -34.87 -19.71
CA HIS A 117 -25.77 -35.46 -18.67
C HIS A 117 -24.28 -35.27 -18.98
N ASP A 118 -23.88 -35.50 -20.22
CA ASP A 118 -22.49 -35.32 -20.67
C ASP A 118 -22.05 -33.85 -20.53
N ARG A 119 -22.94 -32.91 -20.86
CA ARG A 119 -22.70 -31.47 -20.64
C ARG A 119 -22.52 -31.10 -19.18
N LEU A 120 -23.25 -31.72 -18.27
CA LEU A 120 -23.11 -31.48 -16.82
C LEU A 120 -21.76 -31.95 -16.30
N VAL A 121 -21.29 -33.11 -16.77
CA VAL A 121 -19.96 -33.64 -16.41
C VAL A 121 -18.86 -32.71 -16.92
N LEU A 122 -18.95 -32.28 -18.18
CA LEU A 122 -18.00 -31.35 -18.80
C LEU A 122 -17.92 -30.00 -18.07
N MET A 123 -19.06 -29.44 -17.64
CA MET A 123 -19.08 -28.21 -16.85
C MET A 123 -18.47 -28.37 -15.47
N ASN A 124 -18.71 -29.51 -14.81
CA ASN A 124 -18.08 -29.78 -13.52
C ASN A 124 -16.55 -29.90 -13.67
N GLU A 125 -16.07 -30.60 -14.70
CA GLU A 125 -14.64 -30.72 -15.00
C GLU A 125 -13.99 -29.37 -15.32
N ALA A 126 -14.66 -28.54 -16.12
CA ALA A 126 -14.17 -27.21 -16.45
C ALA A 126 -14.18 -26.26 -15.24
N SER A 127 -15.24 -26.32 -14.41
CA SER A 127 -15.26 -25.56 -13.16
C SER A 127 -14.08 -25.94 -12.29
N ALA A 128 -13.84 -27.23 -12.04
CA ALA A 128 -12.70 -27.73 -11.27
C ALA A 128 -11.30 -27.28 -11.78
N ARG A 129 -11.20 -26.82 -13.03
CA ARG A 129 -9.93 -26.49 -13.69
C ARG A 129 -9.73 -25.02 -14.02
N ILE A 130 -10.80 -24.23 -14.14
CA ILE A 130 -10.73 -22.82 -14.56
C ILE A 130 -10.87 -21.92 -13.35
N GLY A 131 -9.93 -20.98 -13.23
CA GLY A 131 -9.88 -20.03 -12.13
C GLY A 131 -9.43 -20.72 -10.85
N THR A 132 -8.45 -21.62 -10.95
CA THR A 132 -7.88 -22.25 -9.75
C THR A 132 -7.04 -21.26 -8.93
N THR A 133 -6.71 -20.10 -9.49
CA THR A 133 -5.93 -19.03 -8.86
C THR A 133 -6.47 -17.65 -9.17
N LEU A 134 -6.03 -16.63 -8.41
CA LEU A 134 -6.26 -15.21 -8.73
C LEU A 134 -5.20 -14.64 -9.69
N ASP A 135 -4.72 -15.46 -10.63
CA ASP A 135 -3.81 -15.05 -11.69
C ASP A 135 -4.56 -15.07 -13.03
N ILE A 136 -4.56 -13.91 -13.70
CA ILE A 136 -5.24 -13.70 -14.99
C ILE A 136 -4.62 -14.57 -16.09
N HIS A 137 -3.29 -14.67 -16.14
CA HIS A 137 -2.58 -15.48 -17.13
C HIS A 137 -2.85 -16.96 -16.94
N ARG A 138 -2.84 -17.42 -15.68
CA ARG A 138 -3.14 -18.81 -15.36
C ARG A 138 -4.58 -19.18 -15.69
N THR A 139 -5.55 -18.32 -15.35
CA THR A 139 -6.96 -18.55 -15.68
C THR A 139 -7.18 -18.61 -17.21
N ALA A 140 -6.49 -17.76 -17.98
CA ALA A 140 -6.55 -17.78 -19.44
C ALA A 140 -5.95 -19.07 -20.03
N ASP A 141 -4.84 -19.57 -19.49
CA ASP A 141 -4.23 -20.83 -19.91
C ASP A 141 -5.09 -22.05 -19.54
N GLU A 142 -5.72 -22.03 -18.36
CA GLU A 142 -6.69 -23.04 -17.93
C GLU A 142 -7.90 -23.11 -18.89
N LEU A 143 -8.46 -21.96 -19.29
CA LEU A 143 -9.52 -21.90 -20.30
C LEU A 143 -9.03 -22.46 -21.65
N ALA A 144 -7.83 -22.09 -22.09
CA ALA A 144 -7.27 -22.59 -23.33
C ALA A 144 -7.09 -24.12 -23.32
N ALA A 145 -6.72 -24.68 -22.16
CA ALA A 145 -6.56 -26.12 -21.97
C ALA A 145 -7.90 -26.85 -22.05
N VAL A 146 -8.91 -26.38 -21.30
CA VAL A 146 -10.26 -26.95 -21.31
C VAL A 146 -10.87 -26.91 -22.72
N GLY A 147 -10.65 -25.83 -23.47
CA GLY A 147 -11.13 -25.73 -24.85
C GLY A 147 -10.63 -26.85 -25.77
N ILE A 148 -9.37 -27.26 -25.60
CA ILE A 148 -8.75 -28.29 -26.44
C ILE A 148 -9.15 -29.70 -26.04
N ASP A 149 -9.28 -29.93 -24.74
CA ASP A 149 -9.62 -31.26 -24.24
C ASP A 149 -11.03 -31.70 -24.66
N HIS A 150 -11.93 -30.74 -24.91
CA HIS A 150 -13.34 -31.05 -25.14
C HIS A 150 -13.82 -30.86 -26.58
N PHE A 151 -13.47 -29.78 -27.28
CA PHE A 151 -14.10 -29.54 -28.58
C PHE A 151 -13.30 -28.75 -29.62
N ALA A 152 -12.13 -28.20 -29.31
CA ALA A 152 -11.31 -27.43 -30.24
C ALA A 152 -9.96 -28.09 -30.54
N ASP A 153 -9.45 -27.92 -31.76
CA ASP A 153 -8.07 -28.34 -32.09
C ASP A 153 -7.04 -27.24 -31.76
N PHE A 154 -7.52 -26.01 -31.56
CA PHE A 154 -6.75 -24.82 -31.19
C PHE A 154 -7.63 -23.87 -30.39
N THR A 155 -7.08 -23.27 -29.34
CA THR A 155 -7.74 -22.24 -28.54
C THR A 155 -6.81 -21.05 -28.36
N LEU A 156 -7.32 -19.83 -28.51
CA LEU A 156 -6.62 -18.57 -28.29
C LEU A 156 -7.46 -17.69 -27.37
N VAL A 157 -6.85 -17.14 -26.34
CA VAL A 157 -7.47 -16.24 -25.37
C VAL A 157 -6.79 -14.89 -25.43
N GLU A 158 -7.57 -13.86 -25.74
CA GLU A 158 -7.11 -12.48 -25.80
C GLU A 158 -7.91 -11.61 -24.84
N LEU A 159 -7.21 -10.87 -23.98
CA LEU A 159 -7.84 -9.97 -23.01
C LEU A 159 -7.56 -8.53 -23.38
N LEU A 160 -8.43 -7.62 -22.96
CA LEU A 160 -8.18 -6.18 -23.06
C LEU A 160 -6.89 -5.83 -22.30
N ASP A 161 -6.03 -5.00 -22.88
CA ASP A 161 -4.78 -4.56 -22.24
C ASP A 161 -5.05 -3.87 -20.89
N SER A 162 -6.18 -3.18 -20.75
CA SER A 162 -6.63 -2.55 -19.50
C SER A 162 -6.96 -3.58 -18.40
N VAL A 163 -7.51 -4.75 -18.75
CA VAL A 163 -7.81 -5.83 -17.80
C VAL A 163 -6.52 -6.38 -17.20
N LEU A 164 -5.47 -6.53 -18.01
CA LEU A 164 -4.16 -6.98 -17.54
C LEU A 164 -3.48 -5.98 -16.59
N ARG A 165 -3.86 -4.70 -16.65
CA ARG A 165 -3.35 -3.64 -15.75
C ARG A 165 -4.18 -3.47 -14.47
N GLY A 166 -5.26 -4.25 -14.30
CA GLY A 166 -6.21 -4.04 -13.21
C GLY A 166 -7.11 -2.81 -13.41
N GLU A 167 -7.13 -2.19 -14.60
CA GLU A 167 -7.95 -1.01 -14.84
C GLU A 167 -9.42 -1.39 -14.99
N GLU A 168 -10.30 -0.46 -14.60
CA GLU A 168 -11.74 -0.64 -14.76
C GLU A 168 -12.08 -0.66 -16.25
N ALA A 169 -12.61 -1.79 -16.70
CA ALA A 169 -13.11 -1.92 -18.06
C ALA A 169 -14.36 -1.03 -18.17
N ARG A 170 -14.14 0.18 -18.69
CA ARG A 170 -15.22 1.11 -19.00
C ARG A 170 -16.07 0.49 -20.13
N PRO A 171 -17.39 0.73 -20.17
CA PRO A 171 -18.14 0.60 -21.41
C PRO A 171 -17.57 1.65 -22.38
N ALA A 172 -16.53 1.29 -23.14
CA ALA A 172 -15.79 2.24 -23.97
C ALA A 172 -16.53 2.50 -25.30
N PRO A 173 -16.35 3.68 -25.90
CA PRO A 173 -17.04 4.07 -27.13
C PRO A 173 -16.50 3.27 -28.32
N GLY A 174 -17.22 2.22 -28.73
CA GLY A 174 -16.98 1.43 -29.93
C GLY A 174 -15.71 0.54 -29.91
N PRO A 175 -15.71 -0.61 -30.60
CA PRO A 175 -14.60 -1.58 -30.60
C PRO A 175 -13.29 -1.09 -31.28
N GLU A 176 -13.32 0.00 -32.05
CA GLU A 176 -12.18 0.48 -32.87
C GLU A 176 -11.01 1.12 -32.08
N ARG A 177 -11.10 1.21 -30.75
CA ARG A 177 -10.06 1.77 -29.87
C ARG A 177 -9.63 0.84 -28.74
N MET A 178 -10.07 -0.42 -28.75
CA MET A 178 -9.79 -1.38 -27.71
C MET A 178 -8.59 -2.25 -28.08
N LEU A 179 -7.48 -2.10 -27.35
CA LEU A 179 -6.28 -2.90 -27.54
C LEU A 179 -6.43 -4.23 -26.79
N PHE A 180 -6.36 -5.34 -27.52
CA PHE A 180 -6.34 -6.69 -26.97
C PHE A 180 -4.91 -7.22 -26.93
N ARG A 181 -4.62 -8.13 -26.01
CA ARG A 181 -3.34 -8.81 -25.89
C ARG A 181 -3.56 -10.31 -25.83
N CYS A 182 -2.79 -11.06 -26.60
CA CYS A 182 -2.78 -12.52 -26.50
C CYS A 182 -2.20 -12.95 -25.16
N VAL A 183 -3.02 -13.62 -24.33
CA VAL A 183 -2.64 -14.02 -22.97
C VAL A 183 -2.30 -15.50 -22.92
N ALA A 184 -3.03 -16.33 -23.66
CA ALA A 184 -2.80 -17.76 -23.73
C ALA A 184 -3.24 -18.31 -25.09
N HIS A 185 -2.54 -19.34 -25.57
CA HIS A 185 -3.02 -20.16 -26.66
C HIS A 185 -2.54 -21.60 -26.47
N ARG A 186 -3.30 -22.58 -26.95
CA ARG A 186 -2.89 -23.98 -26.96
C ARG A 186 -3.28 -24.65 -28.29
N SER A 187 -2.63 -25.77 -28.62
CA SER A 187 -2.97 -26.59 -29.79
C SER A 187 -2.80 -28.08 -29.50
N VAL A 188 -3.59 -28.93 -30.17
CA VAL A 188 -3.39 -30.40 -30.17
C VAL A 188 -2.14 -30.86 -30.91
N LEU A 189 -1.43 -29.95 -31.59
CA LEU A 189 -0.20 -30.24 -32.32
C LEU A 189 1.01 -29.84 -31.47
N ASP A 190 1.63 -30.83 -30.81
CA ASP A 190 2.87 -30.66 -30.06
C ASP A 190 3.99 -30.12 -30.96
N GLY A 191 4.72 -29.11 -30.47
CA GLY A 191 5.90 -28.59 -31.16
C GLY A 191 5.61 -27.78 -32.44
N ARG A 192 4.38 -27.28 -32.66
CA ARG A 192 4.09 -26.22 -33.63
C ARG A 192 3.75 -24.87 -32.96
N PRO A 193 4.71 -24.20 -32.27
CA PRO A 193 4.50 -22.90 -31.66
C PRO A 193 4.74 -21.80 -32.69
N GLU A 194 3.85 -21.63 -33.65
CA GLU A 194 3.68 -20.35 -34.32
C GLU A 194 2.20 -20.08 -34.47
N ALA A 195 1.44 -20.11 -33.36
CA ALA A 195 0.18 -19.36 -33.34
C ALA A 195 0.46 -18.03 -34.05
N ALA A 196 -0.38 -17.63 -35.01
CA ALA A 196 -0.14 -16.42 -35.81
C ALA A 196 0.07 -15.16 -34.93
N VAL A 197 -0.25 -15.28 -33.65
CA VAL A 197 -0.15 -14.30 -32.59
C VAL A 197 0.70 -14.88 -31.45
N SER A 198 1.85 -14.27 -31.18
CA SER A 198 2.69 -14.64 -30.02
C SER A 198 2.01 -14.22 -28.72
N ILE A 199 2.22 -14.98 -27.63
CA ILE A 199 1.84 -14.54 -26.28
C ILE A 199 2.46 -13.16 -26.02
N GLY A 200 1.63 -12.22 -25.58
CA GLY A 200 2.00 -10.82 -25.37
C GLY A 200 1.82 -9.90 -26.59
N ALA A 201 1.56 -10.40 -27.80
CA ALA A 201 1.28 -9.56 -28.95
C ALA A 201 -0.04 -8.80 -28.79
N THR A 202 -0.11 -7.56 -29.28
CA THR A 202 -1.30 -6.72 -29.16
C THR A 202 -2.06 -6.58 -30.48
N GLN A 203 -3.38 -6.48 -30.40
CA GLN A 203 -4.29 -6.47 -31.55
C GLN A 203 -5.40 -5.43 -31.42
N LEU A 204 -5.90 -4.99 -32.58
CA LEU A 204 -7.09 -4.17 -32.73
C LEU A 204 -8.06 -4.91 -33.67
N PHE A 205 -9.33 -4.95 -33.30
CA PHE A 205 -10.37 -5.59 -34.10
C PHE A 205 -11.26 -4.54 -34.77
N PRO A 206 -11.38 -4.54 -36.11
CA PRO A 206 -12.37 -3.70 -36.80
C PRO A 206 -13.78 -4.02 -36.33
N LYS A 207 -14.67 -3.02 -36.24
CA LYS A 207 -16.06 -3.20 -35.76
C LYS A 207 -16.84 -4.26 -36.54
N ASP A 208 -16.61 -4.33 -37.84
CA ASP A 208 -17.32 -5.23 -38.76
C ASP A 208 -16.65 -6.61 -38.87
N SER A 209 -15.53 -6.83 -38.17
CA SER A 209 -14.94 -8.17 -38.06
C SER A 209 -15.82 -9.08 -37.20
N PRO A 210 -15.82 -10.40 -37.42
CA PRO A 210 -16.50 -11.36 -36.55
C PRO A 210 -16.17 -11.17 -35.06
N VAL A 211 -14.89 -10.88 -34.75
CA VAL A 211 -14.44 -10.56 -33.38
C VAL A 211 -15.02 -9.24 -32.89
N GLY A 212 -14.98 -8.18 -33.71
CA GLY A 212 -15.56 -6.89 -33.39
C GLY A 212 -17.08 -6.94 -33.15
N VAL A 213 -17.81 -7.75 -33.91
CA VAL A 213 -19.25 -7.98 -33.75
C VAL A 213 -19.54 -8.73 -32.45
N ALA A 214 -18.78 -9.78 -32.13
CA ALA A 214 -18.93 -10.51 -30.87
C ALA A 214 -18.67 -9.60 -29.66
N LEU A 215 -17.62 -8.77 -29.71
CA LEU A 215 -17.29 -7.79 -28.68
C LEU A 215 -18.37 -6.69 -28.54
N ALA A 216 -18.92 -6.22 -29.66
CA ALA A 216 -19.95 -5.16 -29.65
C ALA A 216 -21.31 -5.67 -29.18
N THR A 217 -21.66 -6.92 -29.47
CA THR A 217 -22.97 -7.51 -29.16
C THR A 217 -22.98 -8.29 -27.85
N GLY A 218 -21.80 -8.70 -27.35
CA GLY A 218 -21.68 -9.62 -26.23
C GLY A 218 -22.17 -11.03 -26.53
N ARG A 219 -22.29 -11.42 -27.81
CA ARG A 219 -22.80 -12.73 -28.24
C ARG A 219 -21.73 -13.52 -28.99
N GLY A 220 -21.64 -14.81 -28.70
CA GLY A 220 -20.77 -15.70 -29.44
C GLY A 220 -21.30 -16.02 -30.84
N SER A 221 -20.42 -16.49 -31.72
CA SER A 221 -20.77 -16.92 -33.06
C SER A 221 -19.82 -18.01 -33.55
N HIS A 222 -20.30 -18.88 -34.45
CA HIS A 222 -19.47 -19.85 -35.16
C HIS A 222 -19.55 -19.61 -36.67
N HIS A 223 -18.46 -19.93 -37.35
CA HIS A 223 -18.23 -19.66 -38.76
C HIS A 223 -17.62 -20.88 -39.42
N ARG A 224 -18.06 -21.18 -40.64
CA ARG A 224 -17.56 -22.29 -41.44
C ARG A 224 -16.97 -21.81 -42.75
N ARG A 225 -15.97 -22.53 -43.24
CA ARG A 225 -15.42 -22.31 -44.58
C ARG A 225 -16.52 -22.46 -45.63
N GLY A 226 -16.75 -21.37 -46.37
CA GLY A 226 -17.81 -21.24 -47.37
C GLY A 226 -18.93 -20.27 -46.97
N ASP A 227 -19.00 -19.83 -45.72
CA ASP A 227 -19.92 -18.78 -45.28
C ASP A 227 -19.44 -17.40 -45.77
N ASP A 228 -20.35 -16.45 -45.99
CA ASP A 228 -19.99 -15.08 -46.38
C ASP A 228 -19.04 -14.42 -45.37
N SER A 229 -19.24 -14.72 -44.08
CA SER A 229 -18.39 -14.25 -42.97
C SER A 229 -16.98 -14.83 -42.97
N TRP A 230 -16.72 -15.90 -43.74
CA TRP A 230 -15.41 -16.54 -43.85
C TRP A 230 -14.39 -15.69 -44.62
N GLN A 231 -14.86 -14.80 -45.50
CA GLN A 231 -14.00 -13.92 -46.30
C GLN A 231 -13.09 -13.03 -45.45
N TRP A 232 -13.60 -12.54 -44.31
CA TRP A 232 -12.80 -11.75 -43.38
C TRP A 232 -11.65 -12.58 -42.80
N TRP A 233 -11.93 -13.81 -42.38
CA TRP A 233 -10.90 -14.70 -41.82
C TRP A 233 -9.82 -15.08 -42.85
N GLU A 234 -10.18 -15.22 -44.12
CA GLU A 234 -9.21 -15.45 -45.21
C GLU A 234 -8.29 -14.25 -45.43
N GLN A 235 -8.82 -13.03 -45.36
CA GLN A 235 -8.02 -11.80 -45.44
C GLN A 235 -7.09 -11.68 -44.24
N ASP A 236 -7.62 -11.90 -43.03
CA ASP A 236 -6.84 -11.88 -41.79
C ASP A 236 -5.67 -12.89 -41.81
N ALA A 237 -5.92 -14.09 -42.31
CA ALA A 237 -4.91 -15.15 -42.43
C ALA A 237 -3.86 -14.88 -43.50
N GLN A 238 -4.15 -14.04 -44.51
CA GLN A 238 -3.18 -13.59 -45.52
C GLN A 238 -2.20 -12.57 -44.94
N ASP A 239 -2.72 -11.63 -44.13
CA ASP A 239 -1.89 -10.65 -43.44
C ASP A 239 -1.07 -11.32 -42.31
N ARG A 240 -1.57 -12.41 -41.73
CA ARG A 240 -0.97 -13.10 -40.58
C ARG A 240 -1.13 -14.63 -40.65
N PRO A 241 -0.24 -15.35 -41.35
CA PRO A 241 -0.34 -16.82 -41.47
C PRO A 241 0.10 -17.55 -40.19
N GLY A 242 -0.67 -18.55 -39.75
CA GLY A 242 -0.31 -19.47 -38.64
C GLY A 242 -1.43 -20.47 -38.25
N PRO A 243 -1.17 -21.50 -37.41
CA PRO A 243 -2.19 -22.39 -36.86
C PRO A 243 -3.21 -21.60 -36.04
N GLY A 244 -4.50 -21.95 -36.15
CA GLY A 244 -5.59 -21.22 -35.50
C GLY A 244 -6.21 -20.09 -36.33
N THR A 245 -5.63 -19.78 -37.49
CA THR A 245 -6.21 -18.87 -38.49
C THR A 245 -7.02 -19.65 -39.54
N ALA A 246 -7.82 -18.96 -40.34
CA ALA A 246 -8.56 -19.60 -41.45
C ALA A 246 -7.67 -20.27 -42.51
N ALA A 247 -6.36 -19.97 -42.55
CA ALA A 247 -5.41 -20.72 -43.38
C ALA A 247 -5.34 -22.21 -42.99
N SER A 248 -5.55 -22.52 -41.71
CA SER A 248 -5.48 -23.89 -41.17
C SER A 248 -6.83 -24.44 -40.73
N ALA A 249 -7.73 -23.60 -40.21
CA ALA A 249 -9.04 -24.02 -39.72
C ALA A 249 -10.08 -24.12 -40.84
N HIS A 250 -11.07 -25.02 -40.67
CA HIS A 250 -12.28 -25.07 -41.52
C HIS A 250 -13.54 -24.65 -40.77
N SER A 251 -13.46 -24.51 -39.46
CA SER A 251 -14.53 -23.99 -38.60
C SER A 251 -13.91 -23.22 -37.43
N LEU A 252 -14.45 -22.02 -37.17
CA LEU A 252 -13.99 -21.10 -36.13
C LEU A 252 -15.17 -20.72 -35.24
N MET A 253 -14.91 -20.48 -33.97
CA MET A 253 -15.89 -19.94 -33.03
C MET A 253 -15.26 -18.80 -32.26
N VAL A 254 -16.03 -17.72 -32.10
CA VAL A 254 -15.65 -16.52 -31.37
C VAL A 254 -16.62 -16.36 -30.21
N VAL A 255 -16.09 -16.29 -29.00
CA VAL A 255 -16.90 -16.15 -27.78
C VAL A 255 -16.35 -15.00 -26.93
N PRO A 256 -17.14 -13.96 -26.63
CA PRO A 256 -16.69 -12.87 -25.79
C PRO A 256 -16.55 -13.33 -24.33
N LEU A 257 -15.52 -12.85 -23.65
CA LEU A 257 -15.35 -13.01 -22.20
C LEU A 257 -16.01 -11.81 -21.53
N GLN A 258 -17.20 -12.01 -20.97
CA GLN A 258 -18.00 -10.95 -20.36
C GLN A 258 -18.34 -11.31 -18.90
N ALA A 259 -18.14 -10.35 -18.00
CA ALA A 259 -18.57 -10.45 -16.61
C ALA A 259 -19.28 -9.17 -16.20
N ARG A 260 -20.45 -9.29 -15.53
CA ARG A 260 -21.26 -8.17 -15.02
C ARG A 260 -21.55 -7.10 -16.11
N GLY A 261 -21.90 -7.54 -17.30
CA GLY A 261 -22.15 -6.66 -18.45
C GLY A 261 -20.92 -6.03 -19.10
N VAL A 262 -19.70 -6.32 -18.63
CA VAL A 262 -18.46 -5.72 -19.15
C VAL A 262 -17.61 -6.73 -19.91
N ILE A 263 -17.19 -6.36 -21.12
CA ILE A 263 -16.27 -7.16 -21.95
C ILE A 263 -14.86 -7.09 -21.36
N LEU A 264 -14.28 -8.24 -21.09
CA LEU A 264 -12.91 -8.39 -20.58
C LEU A 264 -11.95 -8.88 -21.68
N GLY A 265 -12.47 -9.55 -22.69
CA GLY A 265 -11.68 -10.22 -23.72
C GLY A 265 -12.53 -11.03 -24.69
N VAL A 266 -11.87 -11.90 -25.43
CA VAL A 266 -12.47 -12.85 -26.36
C VAL A 266 -11.66 -14.15 -26.35
N VAL A 267 -12.34 -15.27 -26.54
CA VAL A 267 -11.72 -16.56 -26.82
C VAL A 267 -12.10 -17.02 -28.23
N LEU A 268 -11.11 -17.51 -28.96
CA LEU A 268 -11.27 -18.08 -30.29
C LEU A 268 -10.98 -19.58 -30.22
N PHE A 269 -11.90 -20.39 -30.76
CA PHE A 269 -11.73 -21.82 -30.92
C PHE A 269 -11.65 -22.16 -32.40
N GLY A 270 -10.75 -23.07 -32.77
CA GLY A 270 -10.56 -23.51 -34.15
C GLY A 270 -10.55 -25.02 -34.29
N ARG A 271 -11.26 -25.52 -35.31
CA ARG A 271 -11.16 -26.91 -35.78
C ARG A 271 -10.42 -26.96 -37.12
N HIS A 272 -9.37 -27.77 -37.18
CA HIS A 272 -8.58 -28.03 -38.38
C HIS A 272 -8.36 -29.53 -38.66
N ARG A 273 -8.41 -30.39 -37.64
CA ARG A 273 -8.34 -31.86 -37.74
C ARG A 273 -9.72 -32.50 -37.56
N THR A 274 -10.48 -31.99 -36.60
CA THR A 274 -11.82 -32.48 -36.28
C THR A 274 -12.75 -32.17 -37.44
N ARG A 275 -13.26 -33.20 -38.14
CA ARG A 275 -13.99 -33.02 -39.42
C ARG A 275 -15.34 -32.31 -39.27
N ALA A 276 -16.01 -32.47 -38.14
CA ALA A 276 -17.31 -31.85 -37.89
C ALA A 276 -17.12 -30.33 -37.63
N PRO A 277 -17.86 -29.45 -38.32
CA PRO A 277 -17.85 -28.03 -37.98
C PRO A 277 -18.47 -27.79 -36.59
N PHE A 278 -18.22 -26.63 -36.01
CA PHE A 278 -18.94 -26.22 -34.80
C PHE A 278 -20.44 -26.11 -35.05
N THR A 279 -21.20 -26.42 -34.01
CA THR A 279 -22.66 -26.38 -33.96
C THR A 279 -23.13 -25.35 -32.93
N ASP A 280 -24.42 -25.04 -32.93
CA ASP A 280 -25.01 -24.19 -31.89
C ASP A 280 -24.87 -24.82 -30.49
N GLU A 281 -24.87 -26.15 -30.39
CA GLU A 281 -24.65 -26.85 -29.12
C GLU A 281 -23.21 -26.66 -28.61
N ASP A 282 -22.22 -26.75 -29.50
CA ASP A 282 -20.82 -26.41 -29.18
C ASP A 282 -20.72 -24.95 -28.73
N LEU A 283 -21.43 -24.04 -29.39
CA LEU A 283 -21.43 -22.61 -29.04
C LEU A 283 -21.96 -22.37 -27.64
N VAL A 284 -23.07 -23.00 -27.26
CA VAL A 284 -23.59 -22.82 -25.89
C VAL A 284 -22.60 -23.34 -24.86
N LEU A 285 -21.95 -24.49 -25.09
CA LEU A 285 -20.93 -25.02 -24.17
C LEU A 285 -19.73 -24.07 -24.04
N ALA A 286 -19.28 -23.50 -25.16
CA ALA A 286 -18.17 -22.55 -25.18
C ALA A 286 -18.52 -21.23 -24.46
N GLU A 287 -19.74 -20.73 -24.62
CA GLU A 287 -20.25 -19.56 -23.89
C GLU A 287 -20.28 -19.81 -22.38
N GLU A 288 -20.60 -21.02 -21.94
CA GLU A 288 -20.58 -21.39 -20.53
C GLU A 288 -19.15 -21.43 -19.95
N PHE A 289 -18.17 -21.99 -20.67
CA PHE A 289 -16.75 -21.95 -20.26
C PHE A 289 -16.21 -20.52 -20.25
N ALA A 290 -16.56 -19.72 -21.26
CA ALA A 290 -16.18 -18.32 -21.35
C ALA A 290 -16.77 -17.48 -20.21
N ALA A 291 -18.03 -17.71 -19.84
CA ALA A 291 -18.67 -17.00 -18.72
C ALA A 291 -18.00 -17.34 -17.38
N LEU A 292 -17.65 -18.61 -17.15
CA LEU A 292 -16.92 -19.02 -15.96
C LEU A 292 -15.54 -18.35 -15.89
N ALA A 293 -14.77 -18.44 -16.98
CA ALA A 293 -13.45 -17.84 -17.05
C ALA A 293 -13.50 -16.31 -16.91
N ALA A 294 -14.51 -15.65 -17.49
CA ALA A 294 -14.69 -14.21 -17.38
C ALA A 294 -14.92 -13.77 -15.93
N VAL A 295 -15.69 -14.52 -15.13
CA VAL A 295 -15.87 -14.23 -13.70
C VAL A 295 -14.54 -14.38 -12.94
N CYS A 296 -13.78 -15.43 -13.22
CA CYS A 296 -12.48 -15.65 -12.58
C CYS A 296 -11.45 -14.57 -12.97
N VAL A 297 -11.41 -14.16 -14.24
CA VAL A 297 -10.59 -13.05 -14.74
C VAL A 297 -11.01 -11.71 -14.11
N ASP A 298 -12.32 -11.43 -14.00
CA ASP A 298 -12.82 -10.21 -13.33
C ASP A 298 -12.35 -10.15 -11.87
N ASN A 299 -12.43 -11.26 -11.15
CA ASN A 299 -12.01 -11.35 -9.76
C ASN A 299 -10.50 -11.19 -9.61
N ALA A 300 -9.71 -11.87 -10.42
CA ALA A 300 -8.25 -11.71 -10.45
C ALA A 300 -7.86 -10.24 -10.74
N ARG A 301 -8.50 -9.60 -11.74
CA ARG A 301 -8.32 -8.18 -12.05
C ARG A 301 -8.63 -7.27 -10.86
N ARG A 302 -9.77 -7.46 -10.19
CA ARG A 302 -10.18 -6.64 -9.03
C ARG A 302 -9.18 -6.78 -7.89
N TYR A 303 -8.75 -8.00 -7.61
CA TYR A 303 -7.72 -8.29 -6.62
C TYR A 303 -6.40 -7.58 -6.95
N THR A 304 -5.92 -7.68 -8.20
CA THR A 304 -4.71 -6.96 -8.65
C THR A 304 -4.86 -5.44 -8.48
N ARG A 305 -6.03 -4.87 -8.80
CA ARG A 305 -6.31 -3.44 -8.64
C ARG A 305 -6.25 -2.99 -7.18
N GLU A 306 -6.96 -3.70 -6.31
CA GLU A 306 -6.99 -3.42 -4.88
C GLU A 306 -5.59 -3.53 -4.27
N HIS A 307 -4.85 -4.59 -4.62
CA HIS A 307 -3.49 -4.79 -4.17
C HIS A 307 -2.53 -3.69 -4.67
N HIS A 308 -2.60 -3.30 -5.94
CA HIS A 308 -1.79 -2.19 -6.48
C HIS A 308 -2.13 -0.85 -5.82
N ALA A 309 -3.40 -0.57 -5.57
CA ALA A 309 -3.83 0.66 -4.89
C ALA A 309 -3.32 0.72 -3.45
N ALA A 310 -3.41 -0.40 -2.72
CA ALA A 310 -2.87 -0.54 -1.38
C ALA A 310 -1.35 -0.30 -1.37
N LEU A 311 -0.60 -1.01 -2.22
CA LEU A 311 0.85 -0.85 -2.32
C LEU A 311 1.26 0.59 -2.68
N ALA A 312 0.51 1.23 -3.58
CA ALA A 312 0.74 2.63 -3.97
C ALA A 312 0.49 3.60 -2.82
N LEU A 313 -0.61 3.42 -2.08
CA LEU A 313 -0.93 4.21 -0.88
C LEU A 313 0.20 4.07 0.15
N GLN A 314 0.58 2.85 0.49
CA GLN A 314 1.63 2.56 1.45
C GLN A 314 2.97 3.16 1.07
N ARG A 315 3.39 3.04 -0.20
CA ARG A 315 4.61 3.69 -0.69
C ARG A 315 4.54 5.21 -0.58
N GLY A 316 3.36 5.80 -0.79
CA GLY A 316 3.11 7.24 -0.60
C GLY A 316 3.12 7.68 0.87
N LEU A 317 2.82 6.77 1.79
CA LEU A 317 2.78 7.06 3.23
C LEU A 317 4.14 6.95 3.91
N LEU A 318 5.13 6.29 3.30
CA LEU A 318 6.50 6.20 3.80
C LEU A 318 7.41 7.31 3.24
N PRO A 319 8.54 7.64 3.89
CA PRO A 319 9.48 8.63 3.37
C PRO A 319 10.07 8.23 2.01
N HIS A 320 9.96 9.12 1.03
CA HIS A 320 10.56 8.94 -0.30
C HIS A 320 12.06 9.29 -0.34
N SER A 321 12.50 10.19 0.55
CA SER A 321 13.88 10.54 0.80
C SER A 321 14.10 10.63 2.30
N ILE A 322 15.30 10.23 2.73
CA ILE A 322 15.75 10.42 4.09
C ILE A 322 16.67 11.63 4.10
N ASP A 323 16.21 12.69 4.75
CA ASP A 323 16.94 13.94 4.96
C ASP A 323 17.66 13.87 6.31
N GLY A 324 18.81 14.53 6.47
CA GLY A 324 19.64 14.45 7.69
C GLY A 324 21.05 13.90 7.51
N LYS A 325 21.53 13.80 6.26
CA LYS A 325 22.87 13.30 5.89
C LYS A 325 24.03 14.03 6.57
N SER A 326 23.84 15.26 7.04
CA SER A 326 24.88 15.98 7.78
C SER A 326 25.14 15.39 9.16
N ALA A 327 24.08 14.93 9.85
CA ALA A 327 24.16 14.38 11.19
C ALA A 327 24.29 12.85 11.22
N VAL A 328 23.65 12.14 10.29
CA VAL A 328 23.65 10.67 10.25
C VAL A 328 23.69 10.12 8.82
N ASP A 329 24.40 9.01 8.63
CA ASP A 329 24.10 8.11 7.50
C ASP A 329 23.05 7.11 7.97
N SER A 330 22.01 6.87 7.19
CA SER A 330 20.94 5.96 7.58
C SER A 330 20.64 4.91 6.51
N ALA A 331 20.22 3.74 6.97
CA ALA A 331 19.64 2.70 6.13
C ALA A 331 18.32 2.27 6.76
N THR A 332 17.27 2.23 5.94
CA THR A 332 15.93 1.86 6.39
C THR A 332 15.43 0.65 5.63
N ARG A 333 14.58 -0.14 6.28
CA ARG A 333 13.84 -1.23 5.65
C ARG A 333 12.41 -1.22 6.17
N TYR A 334 11.51 -1.58 5.27
CA TYR A 334 10.14 -1.82 5.61
C TYR A 334 9.65 -3.08 4.90
N LEU A 335 9.07 -4.00 5.66
CA LEU A 335 8.40 -5.18 5.14
C LEU A 335 6.99 -5.21 5.72
N PRO A 336 5.93 -5.16 4.90
CA PRO A 336 4.58 -5.33 5.40
C PRO A 336 4.37 -6.76 5.91
N ALA A 337 3.47 -6.91 6.89
CA ALA A 337 2.94 -8.19 7.31
C ALA A 337 2.34 -8.93 6.11
N ALA A 338 2.40 -10.26 6.14
CA ALA A 338 1.69 -11.14 5.22
C ALA A 338 0.17 -11.06 5.46
N SER A 339 -0.45 -9.93 5.10
CA SER A 339 -1.87 -9.64 5.30
C SER A 339 -2.61 -9.40 3.98
N PRO A 340 -3.93 -9.68 3.92
CA PRO A 340 -4.81 -9.46 2.77
C PRO A 340 -4.60 -8.15 2.00
N ALA A 341 -4.43 -7.07 2.76
CA ALA A 341 -4.34 -5.72 2.21
C ALA A 341 -2.88 -5.34 1.87
N GLY A 342 -1.88 -6.04 2.42
CA GLY A 342 -0.48 -5.64 2.37
C GLY A 342 -0.20 -4.28 3.02
N LEU A 343 -1.18 -3.69 3.72
CA LEU A 343 -1.12 -2.37 4.33
C LEU A 343 -0.79 -2.50 5.80
N GLY A 344 0.34 -1.91 6.18
CA GLY A 344 0.82 -1.95 7.54
C GLY A 344 0.61 -0.67 8.35
N GLY A 345 0.63 -0.82 9.67
CA GLY A 345 0.60 0.26 10.66
C GLY A 345 1.98 0.82 11.01
N ASP A 346 3.05 0.08 10.71
CA ASP A 346 4.42 0.47 11.02
C ASP A 346 4.95 1.61 10.13
N TRP A 347 5.74 2.49 10.73
CA TRP A 347 6.48 3.52 10.00
C TRP A 347 7.84 3.84 10.64
N TYR A 348 8.67 4.48 9.84
CA TYR A 348 9.87 5.16 10.30
C TYR A 348 9.96 6.55 9.66
N ASP A 349 10.71 7.45 10.28
CA ASP A 349 11.06 8.73 9.68
C ASP A 349 12.39 9.24 10.21
N VAL A 350 13.03 10.10 9.42
CA VAL A 350 14.22 10.86 9.80
C VAL A 350 13.94 12.32 9.50
N VAL A 351 13.81 13.13 10.54
CA VAL A 351 13.33 14.51 10.44
C VAL A 351 14.46 15.47 10.82
N PRO A 352 14.96 16.31 9.89
CA PRO A 352 15.91 17.37 10.21
C PRO A 352 15.28 18.37 11.19
N LEU A 353 16.03 18.73 12.23
CA LEU A 353 15.64 19.72 13.23
C LEU A 353 16.57 20.93 13.19
N SER A 354 16.24 21.96 13.97
CA SER A 354 17.10 23.14 14.13
C SER A 354 18.46 22.77 14.74
N GLY A 355 19.49 23.56 14.41
CA GLY A 355 20.84 23.38 14.96
C GLY A 355 21.58 22.16 14.39
N ALA A 356 21.28 21.78 13.15
CA ALA A 356 21.80 20.59 12.46
C ALA A 356 21.46 19.25 13.14
N ARG A 357 20.53 19.25 14.11
CA ARG A 357 20.07 18.05 14.81
C ARG A 357 19.14 17.24 13.91
N VAL A 358 18.92 15.97 14.26
CA VAL A 358 18.02 15.09 13.52
C VAL A 358 17.18 14.26 14.49
N ALA A 359 15.89 14.10 14.20
CA ALA A 359 15.04 13.14 14.88
C ALA A 359 14.97 11.83 14.10
N LEU A 360 15.10 10.72 14.80
CA LEU A 360 14.93 9.35 14.32
C LEU A 360 13.65 8.80 14.97
N VAL A 361 12.73 8.33 14.14
CA VAL A 361 11.39 7.94 14.57
C VAL A 361 11.08 6.55 14.07
N VAL A 362 10.56 5.70 14.96
CA VAL A 362 9.94 4.43 14.60
C VAL A 362 8.66 4.27 15.39
N GLY A 363 7.58 3.90 14.72
CA GLY A 363 6.30 3.66 15.35
C GLY A 363 5.48 2.58 14.66
N ASP A 364 4.42 2.18 15.34
CA ASP A 364 3.49 1.11 14.97
C ASP A 364 2.08 1.54 15.40
N VAL A 365 1.09 1.32 14.55
CA VAL A 365 -0.33 1.49 14.88
C VAL A 365 -0.94 0.11 15.02
N ALA A 366 -1.55 -0.16 16.18
CA ALA A 366 -2.21 -1.44 16.43
C ALA A 366 -3.27 -1.76 15.36
N GLY A 367 -3.26 -3.02 14.92
CA GLY A 367 -4.12 -3.51 13.85
C GLY A 367 -3.41 -3.53 12.49
N HIS A 368 -4.14 -3.91 11.45
CA HIS A 368 -3.59 -4.01 10.09
C HIS A 368 -4.64 -3.58 9.05
N GLY A 369 -4.20 -3.24 7.84
CA GLY A 369 -5.09 -2.84 6.77
C GLY A 369 -5.26 -1.32 6.64
N LEU A 370 -6.33 -0.91 5.94
CA LEU A 370 -6.50 0.48 5.50
C LEU A 370 -6.59 1.50 6.65
N HIS A 371 -7.25 1.14 7.76
CA HIS A 371 -7.40 2.04 8.91
C HIS A 371 -6.07 2.28 9.63
N ALA A 372 -5.27 1.22 9.85
CA ALA A 372 -3.94 1.31 10.46
C ALA A 372 -2.99 2.16 9.58
N ALA A 373 -3.01 1.94 8.25
CA ALA A 373 -2.22 2.73 7.32
C ALA A 373 -2.64 4.22 7.30
N ALA A 374 -3.94 4.52 7.31
CA ALA A 374 -4.43 5.90 7.36
C ALA A 374 -4.01 6.60 8.65
N ALA A 375 -4.14 5.92 9.79
CA ALA A 375 -3.69 6.39 11.10
C ALA A 375 -2.18 6.65 11.12
N MET A 376 -1.39 5.70 10.62
CA MET A 376 0.06 5.83 10.49
C MET A 376 0.44 7.09 9.71
N GLY A 377 -0.21 7.35 8.56
CA GLY A 377 0.01 8.56 7.77
C GLY A 377 -0.27 9.85 8.53
N GLN A 378 -1.35 9.87 9.32
CA GLN A 378 -1.71 11.01 10.15
C GLN A 378 -0.72 11.22 11.31
N LEU A 379 -0.30 10.14 11.99
CA LEU A 379 0.66 10.21 13.08
C LEU A 379 2.04 10.64 12.58
N ARG A 380 2.51 10.11 11.47
CA ARG A 380 3.77 10.55 10.83
C ARG A 380 3.73 12.04 10.49
N THR A 381 2.61 12.52 9.94
CA THR A 381 2.43 13.96 9.64
C THR A 381 2.39 14.81 10.92
N ALA A 382 1.73 14.32 11.97
CA ALA A 382 1.69 14.99 13.27
C ALA A 382 3.10 15.08 13.88
N VAL A 383 3.88 13.98 13.86
CA VAL A 383 5.27 13.97 14.32
C VAL A 383 6.11 14.99 13.59
N ARG A 384 6.04 15.08 12.26
CA ARG A 384 6.76 16.11 11.49
C ARG A 384 6.39 17.53 11.90
N THR A 385 5.09 17.78 12.08
CA THR A 385 4.59 19.10 12.49
C THR A 385 5.07 19.47 13.89
N LEU A 386 5.06 18.51 14.82
CA LEU A 386 5.53 18.70 16.21
C LEU A 386 7.06 18.80 16.29
N ALA A 387 7.78 18.12 15.40
CA ALA A 387 9.23 18.21 15.25
C ALA A 387 9.66 19.59 14.71
N ASP A 388 8.90 20.16 13.77
CA ASP A 388 9.16 21.49 13.20
C ASP A 388 9.07 22.63 14.24
N VAL A 389 8.24 22.47 15.28
CA VAL A 389 8.19 23.39 16.43
C VAL A 389 9.21 23.06 17.53
N ASP A 390 10.07 22.06 17.28
CA ASP A 390 11.25 21.71 18.08
C ASP A 390 10.95 21.37 19.55
N LEU A 391 9.86 20.63 19.76
CA LEU A 391 9.48 20.12 21.09
C LEU A 391 10.47 19.04 21.57
N PRO A 392 10.76 18.98 22.88
CA PRO A 392 11.53 17.89 23.45
C PRO A 392 10.75 16.56 23.31
N PRO A 393 11.44 15.40 23.26
CA PRO A 393 10.83 14.10 23.00
C PRO A 393 9.61 13.75 23.86
N ASP A 394 9.66 14.02 25.16
CA ASP A 394 8.61 13.75 26.14
C ASP A 394 7.35 14.60 25.90
N GLU A 395 7.53 15.90 25.62
CA GLU A 395 6.40 16.79 25.27
C GLU A 395 5.83 16.45 23.91
N LEU A 396 6.67 16.09 22.93
CA LEU A 396 6.22 15.67 21.60
C LEU A 396 5.32 14.43 21.69
N LEU A 397 5.74 13.39 22.43
CA LEU A 397 4.92 12.20 22.62
C LEU A 397 3.63 12.51 23.40
N THR A 398 3.67 13.47 24.33
CA THR A 398 2.47 13.94 25.04
C THR A 398 1.46 14.56 24.06
N GLN A 399 1.91 15.43 23.17
CA GLN A 399 1.04 16.03 22.14
C GLN A 399 0.56 15.00 21.11
N LEU A 400 1.43 14.05 20.73
CA LEU A 400 1.07 12.97 19.82
C LEU A 400 0.01 12.04 20.43
N ASN A 401 0.07 11.78 21.74
CA ASN A 401 -0.95 11.03 22.46
C ASN A 401 -2.32 11.73 22.38
N ASP A 402 -2.37 13.06 22.50
CA ASP A 402 -3.61 13.82 22.34
C ASP A 402 -4.17 13.77 20.90
N VAL A 403 -3.28 13.66 19.89
CA VAL A 403 -3.70 13.40 18.50
C VAL A 403 -4.35 12.03 18.39
N VAL A 404 -3.74 10.96 18.91
CA VAL A 404 -4.29 9.60 18.89
C VAL A 404 -5.67 9.54 19.57
N ILE A 405 -5.81 10.14 20.75
CA ILE A 405 -7.09 10.21 21.49
C ILE A 405 -8.18 10.92 20.68
N ARG A 406 -7.81 11.96 19.91
CA ARG A 406 -8.77 12.66 19.04
C ARG A 406 -9.17 11.81 17.84
N LEU A 407 -8.20 11.16 17.19
CA LEU A 407 -8.46 10.28 16.05
C LEU A 407 -9.35 9.10 16.41
N GLU A 408 -9.17 8.50 17.58
CA GLU A 408 -10.05 7.44 18.09
C GLU A 408 -11.50 7.94 18.20
N LYS A 409 -11.71 9.14 18.77
CA LYS A 409 -13.04 9.75 18.93
C LYS A 409 -13.71 10.06 17.58
N GLU A 410 -12.95 10.61 16.63
CA GLU A 410 -13.46 10.92 15.29
C GLU A 410 -13.85 9.66 14.52
N THR A 411 -13.00 8.63 14.61
CA THR A 411 -13.24 7.32 13.99
C THR A 411 -14.48 6.68 14.59
N ALA A 412 -14.59 6.63 15.91
CA ALA A 412 -15.78 6.13 16.59
C ALA A 412 -17.05 6.88 16.15
N ALA A 413 -17.03 8.22 16.07
CA ALA A 413 -18.18 9.00 15.64
C ALA A 413 -18.61 8.71 14.18
N ALA A 414 -17.65 8.51 13.27
CA ALA A 414 -17.93 8.15 11.88
C ALA A 414 -18.69 6.82 11.77
N TYR A 415 -18.26 5.79 12.50
CA TYR A 415 -18.96 4.50 12.55
C TYR A 415 -20.39 4.61 13.11
N HIS A 416 -20.60 5.43 14.15
CA HIS A 416 -21.94 5.63 14.72
C HIS A 416 -22.88 6.39 13.78
N SER A 417 -22.35 7.24 12.89
CA SER A 417 -23.14 7.95 11.87
C SER A 417 -23.42 7.14 10.59
N GLY A 418 -22.54 6.20 10.24
CA GLY A 418 -22.68 5.30 9.08
C GLY A 418 -23.72 4.18 9.26
N ALA A 419 -24.14 3.91 10.50
CA ALA A 419 -25.18 2.93 10.83
C ALA A 419 -26.57 3.27 10.25
N GLU A 420 -26.80 4.52 9.82
CA GLU A 420 -28.03 4.92 9.10
C GLU A 420 -28.05 4.45 7.63
N TYR A 421 -26.90 3.99 7.08
CA TYR A 421 -26.74 3.53 5.69
C TYR A 421 -26.47 2.01 5.54
N GLY A 422 -26.71 1.21 6.58
CA GLY A 422 -26.80 -0.26 6.44
C GLY A 422 -25.48 -1.04 6.43
N PHE A 423 -24.35 -0.46 6.88
CA PHE A 423 -23.20 -1.25 7.29
C PHE A 423 -23.57 -1.99 8.59
N ALA A 424 -23.44 -3.32 8.60
CA ALA A 424 -23.75 -4.14 9.76
C ALA A 424 -22.96 -3.64 10.98
N ALA A 425 -23.68 -3.28 12.05
CA ALA A 425 -23.14 -2.70 13.28
C ALA A 425 -22.32 -3.68 14.15
N ASP A 426 -21.89 -4.81 13.59
CA ASP A 426 -21.19 -5.89 14.32
C ASP A 426 -19.67 -5.91 14.06
N GLU A 427 -19.16 -5.04 13.17
CA GLU A 427 -17.72 -4.88 12.85
C GLU A 427 -17.23 -3.43 13.01
N GLY A 428 -17.80 -2.67 13.95
CA GLY A 428 -17.20 -1.40 14.38
C GLY A 428 -16.01 -1.68 15.32
N PRO A 429 -14.87 -0.97 15.21
CA PRO A 429 -13.77 -1.16 16.14
C PRO A 429 -14.27 -0.93 17.56
N ALA A 430 -13.95 -1.86 18.46
CA ALA A 430 -14.33 -1.75 19.86
C ALA A 430 -13.69 -0.49 20.46
N VAL A 431 -14.39 0.19 21.37
CA VAL A 431 -13.83 1.30 22.16
C VAL A 431 -12.57 0.79 22.87
N GLY A 432 -11.39 1.36 22.55
CA GLY A 432 -10.09 0.90 23.04
C GLY A 432 -9.19 0.12 22.06
N GLU A 433 -9.58 -0.09 20.80
CA GLU A 433 -8.71 -0.74 19.79
C GLU A 433 -7.69 0.17 19.12
N PHE A 434 -7.86 1.51 19.19
CA PHE A 434 -6.96 2.45 18.54
C PHE A 434 -5.82 2.86 19.46
N SER A 435 -4.70 2.13 19.39
CA SER A 435 -3.47 2.46 20.11
C SER A 435 -2.26 2.47 19.17
N ALA A 436 -1.24 3.24 19.52
CA ALA A 436 -0.01 3.30 18.73
C ALA A 436 1.23 3.28 19.63
N ALA A 437 2.31 2.67 19.15
CA ALA A 437 3.62 2.75 19.76
C ALA A 437 4.50 3.75 18.98
N CYS A 438 5.37 4.48 19.67
CA CYS A 438 6.29 5.43 19.05
C CYS A 438 7.57 5.56 19.88
N LEU A 439 8.72 5.45 19.24
CA LEU A 439 10.02 5.81 19.77
C LEU A 439 10.51 7.05 19.00
N TYR A 440 10.82 8.12 19.74
CA TYR A 440 11.32 9.37 19.18
C TYR A 440 12.68 9.70 19.79
N VAL A 441 13.72 9.76 18.96
CA VAL A 441 15.11 10.00 19.37
C VAL A 441 15.67 11.21 18.63
N VAL A 442 16.12 12.23 19.34
CA VAL A 442 16.80 13.39 18.77
C VAL A 442 18.31 13.24 18.97
N TYR A 443 19.07 13.26 17.89
CA TYR A 443 20.53 13.29 17.92
C TYR A 443 21.05 14.70 17.66
N ASP A 444 21.92 15.18 18.56
CA ASP A 444 22.69 16.40 18.42
C ASP A 444 24.13 16.10 17.96
N PRO A 445 24.48 16.40 16.69
CA PRO A 445 25.82 16.12 16.16
C PRO A 445 26.88 17.12 16.63
N VAL A 446 26.50 18.24 17.25
CA VAL A 446 27.45 19.18 17.86
C VAL A 446 27.87 18.69 19.23
N ALA A 447 26.90 18.26 20.04
CA ALA A 447 27.15 17.77 21.39
C ALA A 447 27.55 16.29 21.44
N GLY A 448 27.23 15.51 20.40
CA GLY A 448 27.40 14.05 20.42
C GLY A 448 26.47 13.37 21.40
N ARG A 449 25.22 13.84 21.50
CA ARG A 449 24.26 13.40 22.52
C ARG A 449 22.90 13.11 21.91
N CYS A 450 22.24 12.09 22.43
CA CYS A 450 20.85 11.80 22.12
C CYS A 450 19.93 12.17 23.27
N SER A 451 18.72 12.62 22.94
CA SER A 451 17.58 12.66 23.84
C SER A 451 16.45 11.81 23.26
N ALA A 452 15.78 11.02 24.09
CA ALA A 452 14.79 10.06 23.63
C ALA A 452 13.61 9.94 24.59
N ALA A 453 12.45 9.61 24.04
CA ALA A 453 11.29 9.17 24.81
C ALA A 453 10.60 8.03 24.05
N SER A 454 9.96 7.11 24.78
CA SER A 454 9.24 5.97 24.22
C SER A 454 7.81 5.88 24.74
N ALA A 455 6.87 5.66 23.83
CA ALA A 455 5.49 5.29 24.10
C ALA A 455 5.25 3.86 23.59
N GLY A 456 5.28 2.86 24.47
CA GLY A 456 4.96 1.46 24.16
C GLY A 456 5.90 0.75 23.17
N ASN A 457 6.98 1.40 22.74
CA ASN A 457 7.97 0.86 21.81
C ASN A 457 9.25 0.44 22.56
N VAL A 458 9.99 -0.49 21.98
CA VAL A 458 11.23 -1.03 22.55
C VAL A 458 12.38 -0.01 22.47
N PRO A 459 13.33 -0.02 23.42
CA PRO A 459 14.44 0.93 23.41
C PRO A 459 15.38 0.71 22.21
N PRO A 460 16.08 1.76 21.75
CA PRO A 460 17.07 1.62 20.68
C PRO A 460 18.30 0.85 21.16
N VAL A 461 19.01 0.24 20.22
CA VAL A 461 20.33 -0.39 20.47
C VAL A 461 21.43 0.54 20.00
N LEU A 462 22.38 0.84 20.89
CA LEU A 462 23.57 1.63 20.60
C LEU A 462 24.79 0.72 20.50
N LEU A 463 25.54 0.87 19.42
CA LEU A 463 26.87 0.29 19.24
C LEU A 463 27.88 1.43 19.09
N ALA A 464 28.59 1.72 20.18
CA ALA A 464 29.74 2.60 20.14
C ALA A 464 30.95 1.89 19.52
N ARG A 465 31.85 2.66 18.90
CA ARG A 465 33.00 2.10 18.19
C ARG A 465 33.94 1.34 19.13
N GLY A 466 34.08 0.04 18.92
CA GLY A 466 34.96 -0.83 19.71
C GLY A 466 34.37 -1.29 21.04
N GLU A 467 33.09 -1.00 21.28
CA GLU A 467 32.33 -1.47 22.43
C GLU A 467 31.32 -2.54 22.00
N ALA A 468 30.79 -3.27 22.98
CA ALA A 468 29.70 -4.19 22.72
C ALA A 468 28.39 -3.41 22.48
N PRO A 469 27.50 -3.89 21.62
CA PRO A 469 26.19 -3.31 21.40
C PRO A 469 25.33 -3.43 22.66
N VAL A 470 24.69 -2.33 23.08
CA VAL A 470 23.90 -2.24 24.30
C VAL A 470 22.51 -1.65 24.03
N PRO A 471 21.43 -2.23 24.61
CA PRO A 471 20.14 -1.55 24.67
C PRO A 471 20.27 -0.29 25.51
N VAL A 472 19.80 0.85 25.01
CA VAL A 472 19.83 2.10 25.76
C VAL A 472 18.73 2.10 26.82
N ASP A 473 19.04 2.60 28.01
CA ASP A 473 18.08 2.74 29.11
C ASP A 473 17.13 3.92 28.84
N VAL A 474 16.09 3.68 28.04
CA VAL A 474 15.00 4.62 27.76
C VAL A 474 13.73 4.10 28.46
N PRO A 475 13.15 4.84 29.41
CA PRO A 475 11.91 4.43 30.05
C PRO A 475 10.78 4.25 29.02
N ILE A 476 10.11 3.10 29.09
CA ILE A 476 9.01 2.77 28.18
C ILE A 476 7.70 3.24 28.81
N GLY A 477 7.12 4.31 28.27
CA GLY A 477 5.79 4.78 28.65
C GLY A 477 4.67 3.89 28.09
N PRO A 478 3.40 4.15 28.47
CA PRO A 478 2.26 3.44 27.91
C PRO A 478 2.13 3.69 26.39
N PRO A 479 1.48 2.79 25.63
CA PRO A 479 1.11 3.09 24.25
C PRO A 479 0.25 4.36 24.15
N LEU A 480 0.41 5.10 23.06
CA LEU A 480 -0.39 6.28 22.74
C LEU A 480 -1.87 5.88 22.66
N GLY A 481 -2.76 6.72 23.20
CA GLY A 481 -4.22 6.48 23.24
C GLY A 481 -4.71 5.76 24.50
N VAL A 482 -3.87 4.99 25.19
CA VAL A 482 -4.28 4.17 26.35
C VAL A 482 -4.25 4.97 27.68
N GLY A 483 -3.45 6.05 27.74
CA GLY A 483 -3.52 7.11 28.76
C GLY A 483 -2.64 6.96 30.02
N GLY A 484 -2.53 8.07 30.78
CA GLY A 484 -2.35 8.11 32.25
C GLY A 484 -1.15 8.88 32.82
N TYR A 485 0.04 8.73 32.23
CA TYR A 485 1.30 9.19 32.81
C TYR A 485 2.13 9.97 31.80
N PRO A 486 2.93 10.97 32.24
CA PRO A 486 3.85 11.67 31.35
C PRO A 486 4.91 10.71 30.81
N PHE A 487 5.30 10.91 29.56
CA PHE A 487 6.45 10.24 28.99
C PHE A 487 7.73 10.79 29.61
N GLU A 488 8.74 9.95 29.79
CA GLU A 488 10.00 10.35 30.42
C GLU A 488 11.09 10.59 29.38
N LEU A 489 11.84 11.67 29.57
CA LEU A 489 13.00 12.02 28.76
C LEU A 489 14.24 11.28 29.26
N ALA A 490 14.83 10.46 28.40
CA ALA A 490 16.16 9.89 28.59
C ALA A 490 17.20 10.69 27.79
N GLU A 491 18.40 10.85 28.33
CA GLU A 491 19.51 11.47 27.62
C GLU A 491 20.77 10.61 27.77
N PHE A 492 21.50 10.40 26.67
CA PHE A 492 22.68 9.54 26.65
C PHE A 492 23.69 10.03 25.62
N ASP A 493 24.97 9.82 25.91
CA ASP A 493 26.06 10.24 25.02
C ASP A 493 26.25 9.22 23.89
N VAL A 494 26.54 9.73 22.69
CA VAL A 494 26.72 8.94 21.48
C VAL A 494 28.02 9.35 20.82
N PRO A 495 29.11 8.61 21.06
CA PRO A 495 30.42 8.89 20.46
C PRO A 495 30.36 8.92 18.93
N GLU A 496 31.35 9.57 18.31
CA GLU A 496 31.47 9.64 16.85
C GLU A 496 31.53 8.25 16.20
N GLY A 497 30.78 8.07 15.10
CA GLY A 497 30.76 6.83 14.33
C GLY A 497 30.04 5.68 15.04
N SER A 498 29.21 5.98 16.04
CA SER A 498 28.35 4.99 16.68
C SER A 498 27.20 4.60 15.76
N ARG A 499 26.74 3.35 15.85
CA ARG A 499 25.55 2.88 15.16
C ARG A 499 24.38 2.83 16.14
N LEU A 500 23.24 3.36 15.74
CA LEU A 500 21.98 3.30 16.46
C LEU A 500 20.98 2.48 15.63
N ALA A 501 20.30 1.53 16.26
CA ALA A 501 19.26 0.72 15.63
C ALA A 501 17.92 0.90 16.35
N LEU A 502 16.91 1.26 15.57
CA LEU A 502 15.52 1.36 15.98
C LEU A 502 14.71 0.35 15.16
N PHE A 503 13.83 -0.39 15.82
CA PHE A 503 13.02 -1.43 15.18
C PHE A 503 11.63 -1.47 15.81
N THR A 504 10.65 -1.92 15.04
CA THR A 504 9.31 -2.27 15.54
C THR A 504 9.29 -3.70 16.07
N LYS A 505 8.17 -4.07 16.70
CA LYS A 505 8.00 -5.38 17.34
C LYS A 505 8.02 -6.54 16.34
N GLY A 506 7.59 -6.33 15.09
CA GLY A 506 7.61 -7.39 14.09
C GLY A 506 9.00 -7.91 13.78
N LEU A 507 10.02 -7.04 13.72
CA LEU A 507 11.40 -7.51 13.52
C LEU A 507 11.89 -8.32 14.72
N LEU A 508 11.60 -7.86 15.94
CA LEU A 508 12.01 -8.57 17.13
C LEU A 508 11.38 -9.96 17.21
N ARG A 509 10.08 -10.07 16.92
CA ARG A 509 9.36 -11.35 16.87
C ARG A 509 9.94 -12.31 15.84
N ALA A 510 10.44 -11.80 14.71
CA ALA A 510 11.12 -12.62 13.71
C ALA A 510 12.50 -13.11 14.19
N LEU A 511 13.16 -12.37 15.09
CA LEU A 511 14.46 -12.75 15.65
C LEU A 511 14.33 -13.74 16.81
N ASP A 512 13.39 -13.51 17.74
CA ASP A 512 13.15 -14.33 18.92
C ASP A 512 11.75 -14.04 19.51
N GLU A 513 11.11 -15.02 20.16
CA GLU A 513 9.85 -14.80 20.88
C GLU A 513 10.04 -13.92 22.13
N ASP A 514 11.21 -14.01 22.77
CA ASP A 514 11.59 -13.16 23.91
C ASP A 514 12.16 -11.81 23.43
N PRO A 515 11.51 -10.66 23.72
CA PRO A 515 11.96 -9.36 23.25
C PRO A 515 13.41 -9.03 23.65
N ASP A 516 13.81 -9.35 24.88
CA ASP A 516 15.17 -9.07 25.34
C ASP A 516 16.21 -9.94 24.61
N SER A 517 15.86 -11.20 24.30
CA SER A 517 16.69 -12.09 23.47
C SER A 517 16.79 -11.60 22.04
N ALA A 518 15.67 -11.16 21.44
CA ALA A 518 15.64 -10.59 20.11
C ALA A 518 16.54 -9.35 20.00
N VAL A 519 16.47 -8.45 20.99
CA VAL A 519 17.34 -7.27 21.08
C VAL A 519 18.81 -7.67 21.18
N ARG A 520 19.16 -8.69 22.00
CA ARG A 520 20.54 -9.22 22.08
C ARG A 520 21.00 -9.84 20.76
N THR A 521 20.11 -10.47 20.00
CA THR A 521 20.42 -11.04 18.69
C THR A 521 20.65 -9.94 17.65
N ALA A 522 19.77 -8.93 17.61
CA ALA A 522 19.95 -7.74 16.77
C ALA A 522 21.27 -7.03 17.07
N ALA A 523 21.59 -6.85 18.35
CA ALA A 523 22.85 -6.31 18.85
C ALA A 523 24.06 -7.06 18.26
N LYS A 524 24.10 -8.39 18.35
CA LYS A 524 25.20 -9.20 17.77
C LYS A 524 25.36 -9.03 16.25
N ILE A 525 24.26 -8.82 15.53
CA ILE A 525 24.30 -8.60 14.08
C ILE A 525 24.85 -7.19 13.76
N LEU A 526 24.52 -6.19 14.59
CA LEU A 526 25.04 -4.83 14.48
C LEU A 526 26.56 -4.74 14.69
N ASP A 527 27.11 -5.58 15.57
CA ASP A 527 28.54 -5.68 15.94
C ASP A 527 29.43 -6.33 14.84
N GLN A 528 29.04 -6.18 13.58
CA GLN A 528 29.82 -6.62 12.42
C GLN A 528 30.49 -5.41 11.75
N PRO A 529 31.73 -5.04 12.14
CA PRO A 529 32.37 -3.82 11.68
C PRO A 529 32.74 -3.83 10.20
N SER A 530 32.80 -5.01 9.56
CA SER A 530 33.03 -5.15 8.11
C SER A 530 31.80 -4.87 7.25
N LEU A 531 30.61 -4.84 7.84
CA LEU A 531 29.36 -4.63 7.11
C LEU A 531 28.98 -3.14 7.05
N THR A 532 28.50 -2.73 5.89
CA THR A 532 27.76 -1.47 5.67
C THR A 532 26.39 -1.51 6.34
N LEU A 533 25.75 -0.36 6.55
CA LEU A 533 24.41 -0.32 7.16
C LEU A 533 23.40 -1.13 6.35
N GLU A 534 23.48 -1.10 5.02
CA GLU A 534 22.62 -1.86 4.12
C GLU A 534 22.82 -3.37 4.31
N GLN A 535 24.06 -3.83 4.41
CA GLN A 535 24.37 -5.25 4.64
C GLN A 535 23.93 -5.72 6.04
N VAL A 536 24.01 -4.85 7.05
CA VAL A 536 23.48 -5.14 8.39
C VAL A 536 21.96 -5.24 8.35
N SER A 537 21.28 -4.31 7.66
CA SER A 537 19.83 -4.38 7.45
C SER A 537 19.43 -5.69 6.77
N ASP A 538 20.11 -6.06 5.69
CA ASP A 538 19.82 -7.30 4.96
C ASP A 538 20.12 -8.55 5.84
N ALA A 539 21.13 -8.50 6.70
CA ALA A 539 21.42 -9.59 7.64
C ALA A 539 20.35 -9.75 8.73
N LEU A 540 19.79 -8.65 9.23
CA LEU A 540 18.65 -8.68 10.15
C LEU A 540 17.42 -9.28 9.47
N LEU A 541 17.11 -8.83 8.25
CA LEU A 541 15.94 -9.29 7.51
C LEU A 541 15.98 -10.77 7.08
N LYS A 542 17.15 -11.42 7.03
CA LYS A 542 17.25 -12.86 6.77
C LYS A 542 16.55 -13.76 7.79
N HIS A 543 16.18 -13.21 8.95
CA HIS A 543 15.44 -13.93 9.99
C HIS A 543 13.91 -13.84 9.78
N VAL A 544 13.46 -12.98 8.88
CA VAL A 544 12.05 -12.92 8.47
C VAL A 544 11.75 -14.12 7.56
N PRO A 545 10.64 -14.86 7.78
CA PRO A 545 10.25 -16.00 6.95
C PRO A 545 10.09 -15.62 5.47
N ASP A 546 10.29 -16.59 4.57
CA ASP A 546 10.10 -16.40 3.12
C ASP A 546 8.63 -16.10 2.80
N GLU A 547 7.70 -16.59 3.62
CA GLU A 547 6.26 -16.30 3.53
C GLU A 547 5.90 -14.87 3.99
N GLY A 548 6.86 -14.11 4.54
CA GLY A 548 6.68 -12.77 5.07
C GLY A 548 6.53 -12.75 6.60
N PRO A 549 6.64 -11.56 7.22
CA PRO A 549 6.53 -11.44 8.67
C PRO A 549 5.06 -11.54 9.12
N THR A 550 4.85 -12.02 10.34
CA THR A 550 3.51 -12.11 10.97
C THR A 550 2.95 -10.74 11.35
N ASP A 551 3.82 -9.75 11.46
CA ASP A 551 3.55 -8.37 11.85
C ASP A 551 4.39 -7.46 10.97
N ASP A 552 4.05 -6.18 10.85
CA ASP A 552 4.85 -5.29 10.02
C ASP A 552 6.26 -5.13 10.60
N VAL A 553 7.22 -4.85 9.72
CA VAL A 553 8.62 -4.61 10.09
C VAL A 553 9.02 -3.24 9.59
N ALA A 554 9.32 -2.33 10.51
CA ALA A 554 10.09 -1.12 10.23
C ALA A 554 11.43 -1.18 10.96
N LEU A 555 12.51 -0.97 10.21
CA LEU A 555 13.89 -0.92 10.70
C LEU A 555 14.53 0.39 10.26
N LEU A 556 15.13 1.09 11.21
CA LEU A 556 15.92 2.29 10.97
C LEU A 556 17.29 2.13 11.64
N LEU A 557 18.32 2.07 10.81
CA LEU A 557 19.71 2.10 11.24
C LEU A 557 20.29 3.48 10.94
N ALA A 558 21.05 4.03 11.89
CA ALA A 558 21.75 5.30 11.74
C ALA A 558 23.20 5.17 12.22
N CYS A 559 24.16 5.67 11.44
CA CYS A 559 25.54 5.86 11.84
C CYS A 559 25.77 7.35 12.12
N THR A 560 26.19 7.68 13.33
CA THR A 560 26.32 9.07 13.77
C THR A 560 27.56 9.75 13.22
N ARG A 561 27.42 11.04 12.90
CA ARG A 561 28.51 11.94 12.51
C ARG A 561 28.55 13.10 13.50
N LEU A 562 29.73 13.39 14.04
CA LEU A 562 29.95 14.63 14.75
C LEU A 562 30.26 15.75 13.76
N LEU A 563 29.72 16.94 14.01
CA LEU A 563 30.18 18.13 13.32
C LEU A 563 31.59 18.46 13.78
N ALA A 564 32.50 18.61 12.84
CA ALA A 564 33.89 18.86 13.17
C ALA A 564 34.04 20.22 13.89
N HIS A 565 35.01 20.33 14.79
CA HIS A 565 35.29 21.56 15.54
C HIS A 565 35.50 22.79 14.65
N HIS A 566 35.95 22.61 13.40
CA HIS A 566 36.14 23.71 12.45
C HIS A 566 34.83 24.18 11.80
N GLN A 567 33.70 23.52 12.04
CA GLN A 567 32.36 23.88 11.57
C GLN A 567 31.51 24.55 12.65
N VAL A 568 31.96 24.55 13.91
CA VAL A 568 31.21 25.09 15.04
C VAL A 568 32.09 26.10 15.78
N ALA A 569 31.53 27.26 16.08
CA ALA A 569 32.19 28.26 16.90
C ALA A 569 31.25 28.68 18.04
N THR A 570 31.73 28.59 19.28
CA THR A 570 30.94 28.84 20.47
C THR A 570 31.62 29.90 21.33
N TRP A 571 30.84 30.86 21.84
CA TRP A 571 31.31 31.92 22.73
C TRP A 571 30.38 32.05 23.93
N GLU A 572 30.95 32.04 25.12
CA GLU A 572 30.25 32.50 26.32
C GLU A 572 30.17 34.03 26.30
N VAL A 573 28.97 34.56 26.55
CA VAL A 573 28.71 35.99 26.49
C VAL A 573 28.38 36.50 27.90
N ALA A 574 29.13 37.51 28.34
CA ALA A 574 28.81 38.21 29.58
C ALA A 574 27.44 38.89 29.45
N ALA A 575 26.64 38.87 30.51
CA ALA A 575 25.33 39.54 30.57
C ALA A 575 25.47 41.07 30.72
N ASP A 576 26.32 41.69 29.90
CA ASP A 576 26.62 43.12 29.84
C ASP A 576 26.56 43.58 28.37
N PRO A 577 25.72 44.59 28.02
CA PRO A 577 25.70 45.17 26.68
C PRO A 577 27.07 45.60 26.13
N ALA A 578 28.06 45.87 26.99
CA ALA A 578 29.43 46.18 26.59
C ALA A 578 30.14 45.01 25.87
N ALA A 579 29.64 43.77 25.98
CA ALA A 579 30.18 42.60 25.29
C ALA A 579 29.81 42.53 23.79
N VAL A 580 28.74 43.22 23.36
CA VAL A 580 28.21 43.12 21.98
C VAL A 580 29.22 43.56 20.90
N PRO A 581 29.99 44.67 21.05
CA PRO A 581 30.99 45.06 20.05
C PRO A 581 32.11 44.04 19.85
N ASP A 582 32.55 43.37 20.93
CA ASP A 582 33.57 42.31 20.86
C ASP A 582 33.01 41.07 20.17
N LEU A 583 31.75 40.70 20.47
CA LEU A 583 31.03 39.61 19.84
C LEU A 583 30.89 39.79 18.33
N ARG A 584 30.55 41.00 17.86
CA ARG A 584 30.49 41.32 16.42
C ARG A 584 31.82 41.07 15.72
N ARG A 585 32.93 41.51 16.34
CA ARG A 585 34.28 41.25 15.81
C ARG A 585 34.60 39.75 15.77
N ALA A 586 34.19 38.99 16.79
CA ALA A 586 34.38 37.54 16.84
C ALA A 586 33.59 36.82 15.73
N VAL A 587 32.30 37.15 15.56
CA VAL A 587 31.43 36.61 14.51
C VAL A 587 32.01 36.87 13.12
N THR A 588 32.33 38.14 12.81
CA THR A 588 32.87 38.51 11.50
C THR A 588 34.24 37.88 11.23
N GLY A 589 35.09 37.77 12.26
CA GLY A 589 36.37 37.06 12.15
C GLY A 589 36.20 35.56 11.89
N GLN A 590 35.20 34.92 12.50
CA GLN A 590 34.89 33.52 12.26
C GLN A 590 34.35 33.29 10.84
N LEU A 591 33.48 34.17 10.35
CA LEU A 591 32.95 34.09 8.99
C LEU A 591 34.05 34.25 7.95
N ALA A 592 34.99 35.18 8.16
CA ALA A 592 36.17 35.31 7.31
C ALA A 592 37.04 34.03 7.33
N THR A 593 37.19 33.41 8.51
CA THR A 593 37.91 32.12 8.64
C THR A 593 37.22 30.99 7.87
N TRP A 594 35.88 31.02 7.78
CA TRP A 594 35.08 30.08 7.01
C TRP A 594 34.93 30.45 5.53
N GLY A 595 35.46 31.60 5.09
CA GLY A 595 35.31 32.11 3.72
C GLY A 595 33.87 32.55 3.39
N LEU A 596 33.13 33.01 4.40
CA LEU A 596 31.73 33.44 4.32
C LEU A 596 31.59 34.97 4.47
N ASP A 597 32.53 35.74 3.92
CA ASP A 597 32.56 37.21 4.01
C ASP A 597 31.28 37.87 3.50
N GLU A 598 30.60 37.25 2.52
CA GLU A 598 29.32 37.72 1.97
C GLU A 598 28.17 37.73 3.00
N LEU A 599 28.23 36.84 4.00
CA LEU A 599 27.23 36.74 5.07
C LEU A 599 27.57 37.62 6.29
N ALA A 600 28.76 38.23 6.33
CA ALA A 600 29.26 38.94 7.51
C ALA A 600 28.28 39.98 8.06
N LEU A 601 27.79 40.89 7.21
CA LEU A 601 26.90 41.97 7.63
C LEU A 601 25.58 41.45 8.22
N THR A 602 24.97 40.47 7.56
CA THR A 602 23.66 39.94 7.94
C THR A 602 23.76 39.07 9.19
N THR A 603 24.74 38.18 9.27
CA THR A 603 24.98 37.34 10.45
C THR A 603 25.40 38.18 11.67
N GLU A 604 26.25 39.20 11.48
CA GLU A 604 26.64 40.13 12.56
C GLU A 604 25.41 40.80 13.18
N LEU A 605 24.47 41.28 12.34
CA LEU A 605 23.24 41.91 12.79
C LEU A 605 22.33 40.91 13.52
N VAL A 606 22.12 39.73 12.94
CA VAL A 606 21.32 38.66 13.56
C VAL A 606 21.88 38.28 14.93
N ALA A 607 23.18 37.97 15.01
CA ALA A 607 23.84 37.60 16.27
C ALA A 607 23.74 38.73 17.30
N SER A 608 23.91 39.99 16.88
CA SER A 608 23.81 41.15 17.77
C SER A 608 22.40 41.31 18.36
N GLU A 609 21.37 41.18 17.54
CA GLU A 609 19.97 41.30 17.99
C GLU A 609 19.59 40.15 18.92
N LEU A 610 19.98 38.92 18.59
CA LEU A 610 19.70 37.74 19.42
C LEU A 610 20.41 37.82 20.78
N VAL A 611 21.71 38.15 20.79
CA VAL A 611 22.48 38.32 22.04
C VAL A 611 21.96 39.49 22.86
N THR A 612 21.62 40.61 22.24
CA THR A 612 21.05 41.77 22.96
C THR A 612 19.73 41.40 23.62
N ASN A 613 18.88 40.61 22.95
CA ASN A 613 17.64 40.09 23.54
C ASN A 613 17.92 39.14 24.71
N ALA A 614 18.90 38.25 24.59
CA ALA A 614 19.31 37.35 25.67
C ALA A 614 19.83 38.13 26.90
N ILE A 615 20.65 39.16 26.70
CA ILE A 615 21.15 40.03 27.78
C ILE A 615 19.98 40.75 28.48
N ARG A 616 19.01 41.26 27.71
CA ARG A 616 17.94 42.11 28.23
C ARG A 616 16.81 41.33 28.89
N TYR A 617 16.50 40.12 28.39
CA TYR A 617 15.31 39.36 28.75
C TYR A 617 15.56 37.90 29.14
N GLY A 618 16.73 37.35 28.84
CA GLY A 618 17.09 35.95 29.03
C GLY A 618 17.80 35.66 30.35
N GLY A 619 18.79 36.48 30.69
CA GLY A 619 19.64 36.24 31.86
C GLY A 619 20.68 35.14 31.63
N GLY A 620 21.73 35.14 32.44
CA GLY A 620 22.87 34.23 32.28
C GLY A 620 22.58 32.78 32.74
N PRO A 621 23.35 31.80 32.25
CA PRO A 621 24.44 31.93 31.27
C PRO A 621 23.94 32.20 29.84
N ILE A 622 24.67 33.02 29.08
CA ILE A 622 24.38 33.32 27.67
C ILE A 622 25.47 32.70 26.80
N GLU A 623 25.08 31.95 25.78
CA GLU A 623 25.99 31.34 24.82
C GLU A 623 25.58 31.72 23.40
N LEU A 624 26.52 32.21 22.60
CA LEU A 624 26.36 32.34 21.15
C LEU A 624 27.07 31.17 20.48
N ARG A 625 26.41 30.54 19.51
CA ARG A 625 26.98 29.48 18.69
C ARG A 625 26.69 29.73 17.22
N LEU A 626 27.71 29.61 16.39
CA LEU A 626 27.58 29.53 14.94
C LEU A 626 27.90 28.10 14.48
N ILE A 627 27.07 27.56 13.59
CA ILE A 627 27.21 26.20 13.03
C ILE A 627 27.19 26.32 11.50
N ARG A 628 28.21 25.76 10.84
CA ARG A 628 28.33 25.68 9.38
C ARG A 628 28.02 24.26 8.91
N ASP A 629 26.79 24.04 8.48
CA ASP A 629 26.32 22.79 7.88
C ASP A 629 25.88 23.01 6.42
N THR A 630 24.70 22.55 6.03
CA THR A 630 24.04 22.84 4.75
C THR A 630 23.58 24.30 4.68
N THR A 631 23.34 24.91 5.84
CA THR A 631 23.09 26.34 6.07
C THR A 631 24.06 26.86 7.14
N LEU A 632 24.17 28.19 7.25
CA LEU A 632 24.79 28.85 8.39
C LEU A 632 23.74 29.07 9.47
N ILE A 633 23.91 28.44 10.62
CA ILE A 633 22.97 28.52 11.75
C ILE A 633 23.59 29.38 12.85
N CYS A 634 22.83 30.36 13.34
CA CYS A 634 23.17 31.18 14.49
C CYS A 634 22.23 30.84 15.65
N GLU A 635 22.76 30.29 16.74
CA GLU A 635 22.02 29.96 17.95
C GLU A 635 22.47 30.85 19.12
N VAL A 636 21.51 31.39 19.88
CA VAL A 636 21.77 32.07 21.14
C VAL A 636 20.95 31.41 22.24
N SER A 637 21.65 30.86 23.24
CA SER A 637 21.04 30.24 24.40
C SER A 637 21.09 31.17 25.61
N ASP A 638 20.03 31.19 26.42
CA ASP A 638 19.93 31.97 27.65
C ASP A 638 19.21 31.19 28.76
N GLY A 639 19.30 31.67 30.00
CA GLY A 639 18.73 30.99 31.19
C GLY A 639 17.21 31.13 31.38
N SER A 640 16.49 31.79 30.46
CA SER A 640 15.04 32.02 30.57
C SER A 640 14.24 30.98 29.80
N ASN A 641 13.19 30.45 30.45
CA ASN A 641 12.20 29.58 29.80
C ASN A 641 11.03 30.38 29.18
N THR A 642 11.14 31.70 29.08
CA THR A 642 10.06 32.54 28.53
C THR A 642 10.13 32.58 27.02
N ALA A 643 9.08 32.12 26.33
CA ALA A 643 8.99 32.15 24.88
C ALA A 643 9.15 33.59 24.32
N PRO A 644 9.93 33.79 23.25
CA PRO A 644 10.04 35.10 22.62
C PRO A 644 8.76 35.45 21.87
N HIS A 645 8.27 36.67 22.04
CA HIS A 645 7.10 37.17 21.29
C HIS A 645 7.53 38.17 20.22
N LEU A 646 7.22 37.88 18.96
CA LEU A 646 7.42 38.81 17.86
C LEU A 646 6.42 39.96 17.97
N ARG A 647 6.91 41.17 18.27
CA ARG A 647 6.08 42.38 18.39
C ARG A 647 6.14 43.17 17.09
N ARG A 648 4.97 43.59 16.58
CA ARG A 648 4.91 44.65 15.56
C ARG A 648 5.08 46.00 16.27
N ALA A 649 6.33 46.47 16.34
CA ALA A 649 6.66 47.79 16.85
C ALA A 649 5.92 48.87 16.05
N ARG A 650 5.33 49.87 16.71
CA ARG A 650 4.76 51.04 16.01
C ARG A 650 5.91 51.93 15.51
N ASP A 651 5.62 52.86 14.59
CA ASP A 651 6.64 53.67 13.90
C ASP A 651 7.61 54.41 14.84
N PHE A 652 7.20 54.69 16.08
CA PHE A 652 7.96 55.42 17.10
C PHE A 652 8.48 54.59 18.29
N ASP A 653 8.32 53.25 18.29
CA ASP A 653 8.85 52.42 19.36
C ASP A 653 10.36 52.17 19.20
N GLU A 654 11.16 52.54 20.20
CA GLU A 654 12.62 52.33 20.25
C GLU A 654 13.01 50.85 20.52
N GLY A 655 12.05 49.96 20.76
CA GLY A 655 12.29 48.55 21.07
C GLY A 655 11.30 47.59 20.41
N GLY A 656 11.66 46.32 20.30
CA GLY A 656 10.79 45.26 19.79
C GLY A 656 10.91 44.94 18.29
N ARG A 657 11.88 45.54 17.58
CA ARG A 657 12.15 45.27 16.15
C ARG A 657 13.14 44.14 15.89
N GLY A 658 13.94 43.74 16.89
CA GLY A 658 15.05 42.79 16.71
C GLY A 658 14.65 41.45 16.09
N LEU A 659 13.62 40.79 16.61
CA LEU A 659 13.14 39.52 16.03
C LEU A 659 12.48 39.68 14.65
N LEU A 660 11.91 40.86 14.35
CA LEU A 660 11.40 41.17 13.01
C LEU A 660 12.55 41.30 12.00
N LEU A 661 13.67 41.91 12.41
CA LEU A 661 14.87 42.00 11.58
C LEU A 661 15.48 40.61 11.34
N VAL A 662 15.59 39.78 12.38
CA VAL A 662 16.03 38.38 12.23
C VAL A 662 15.15 37.66 11.21
N ALA A 663 13.82 37.72 11.38
CA ALA A 663 12.86 37.10 10.48
C ALA A 663 12.95 37.58 9.00
N GLN A 664 13.44 38.79 8.74
CA GLN A 664 13.60 39.33 7.39
C GLN A 664 14.95 38.99 6.76
N LEU A 665 15.95 38.62 7.56
CA LEU A 665 17.34 38.42 7.12
C LEU A 665 17.75 36.94 7.07
N THR A 666 16.87 36.04 7.50
CA THR A 666 17.11 34.60 7.62
C THR A 666 15.99 33.80 6.95
N ASP A 667 16.29 32.63 6.39
CA ASP A 667 15.30 31.77 5.73
C ASP A 667 14.35 31.12 6.73
N ARG A 668 14.91 30.67 7.87
CA ARG A 668 14.17 30.07 8.97
C ARG A 668 14.70 30.63 10.29
N TRP A 669 13.82 30.74 11.26
CA TRP A 669 14.19 31.06 12.64
C TRP A 669 13.15 30.49 13.58
N GLY A 670 13.53 30.28 14.83
CA GLY A 670 12.64 29.71 15.83
C GLY A 670 13.21 29.80 17.24
N SER A 671 12.50 29.17 18.18
CA SER A 671 12.95 29.04 19.56
C SER A 671 12.75 27.62 20.04
N ARG A 672 13.79 27.05 20.63
CA ARG A 672 13.80 25.74 21.27
C ARG A 672 13.80 25.92 22.78
N GLN A 673 12.97 25.15 23.50
CA GLN A 673 13.02 25.10 24.94
C GLN A 673 13.96 23.99 25.40
N GLY A 674 14.76 24.27 26.41
CA GLY A 674 15.57 23.29 27.12
C GLY A 674 15.20 23.25 28.60
N ARG A 675 15.75 22.29 29.35
CA ARG A 675 15.42 22.11 30.78
C ARG A 675 15.79 23.32 31.65
N ARG A 676 16.78 24.11 31.25
CA ARG A 676 17.38 25.21 32.05
C ARG A 676 17.50 26.52 31.28
N GLY A 677 16.73 26.68 30.21
CA GLY A 677 16.82 27.85 29.35
C GLY A 677 16.16 27.64 28.01
N LYS A 678 16.31 28.61 27.14
CA LYS A 678 15.86 28.53 25.74
C LYS A 678 17.03 28.81 24.80
N THR A 679 16.90 28.32 23.58
CA THR A 679 17.77 28.66 22.47
C THR A 679 16.95 29.32 21.37
N ILE A 680 17.31 30.55 20.98
CA ILE A 680 16.76 31.18 19.78
C ILE A 680 17.74 30.93 18.65
N TRP A 681 17.24 30.46 17.51
CA TRP A 681 18.07 30.08 16.37
C TRP A 681 17.58 30.74 15.09
N ALA A 682 18.50 30.97 14.15
CA ALA A 682 18.19 31.48 12.83
C ALA A 682 19.14 30.89 11.77
N GLU A 683 18.64 30.65 10.57
CA GLU A 683 19.34 29.95 9.49
C GLU A 683 19.48 30.84 8.26
N GLN A 684 20.68 30.89 7.70
CA GLN A 684 21.01 31.63 6.50
C GLN A 684 21.58 30.68 5.43
N PRO A 685 21.18 30.83 4.16
CA PRO A 685 21.69 29.97 3.10
C PRO A 685 23.18 30.25 2.86
N LEU A 686 23.96 29.20 2.60
CA LEU A 686 25.37 29.36 2.26
C LEU A 686 25.52 29.83 0.80
N PRO A 687 26.49 30.73 0.49
CA PRO A 687 26.76 31.16 -0.88
C PRO A 687 27.04 29.97 -1.81
N GLY A 688 26.35 29.92 -2.96
CA GLY A 688 26.49 28.84 -3.94
C GLY A 688 25.61 27.59 -3.71
N HIS A 689 24.85 27.52 -2.61
CA HIS A 689 23.80 26.51 -2.38
C HIS A 689 22.40 27.11 -2.64
N THR A 690 22.13 27.55 -3.87
CA THR A 690 20.74 27.83 -4.28
C THR A 690 20.03 26.52 -4.59
N GLY A 691 19.45 25.91 -3.56
CA GLY A 691 18.31 25.00 -3.74
C GLY A 691 17.16 25.77 -4.38
N THR A 692 16.53 25.19 -5.38
CA THR A 692 15.42 25.75 -6.17
C THR A 692 14.33 26.33 -5.26
N THR A 693 14.34 27.65 -5.06
CA THR A 693 13.17 28.37 -4.53
C THR A 693 12.07 28.24 -5.56
N ILE A 694 11.13 27.32 -5.36
CA ILE A 694 9.86 27.33 -6.07
C ILE A 694 9.14 28.59 -5.59
N MET A 695 9.21 29.63 -6.42
CA MET A 695 8.38 30.82 -6.30
C MET A 695 6.92 30.36 -6.37
N HIS A 696 6.26 30.26 -5.22
CA HIS A 696 4.80 30.22 -5.19
C HIS A 696 4.30 31.59 -5.63
N GLY A 697 3.91 31.66 -6.91
CA GLY A 697 3.19 32.78 -7.49
C GLY A 697 1.85 32.97 -6.79
N SER A 698 1.51 34.23 -6.60
CA SER A 698 0.30 34.77 -5.97
C SER A 698 -1.01 34.22 -6.50
#